data_AF-A0A502HXI7-F1
#
_entry.id   AF-A0A502HXI7-F1
#
_cell.length_a   1.000
_cell.length_b   1.000
_cell.length_c   1.000
_cell.angle_alpha   90.00
_cell.angle_beta   90.00
_cell.angle_gamma   90.00
#
_symmetry.space_group_name_H-M   'P 1'
#
loop_
_entity.id
_entity.type
_entity.pdbx_description
1 polymer ?
#
loop_
_entity_poly.entity_id
_entity_poly.type
_entity_poly.pdbx_seq_one_letter_code
_entity_poly.pdbx_strand_id
1 'polypeptide(L)'
;MTSLVSSIIEFLTAHPHVAYMAVFLLALSESIPIIGAVVPGTAVILALSALVPSGVLLLWPLLVAAILGAIAGDGLSFWLGHRYHREILGFWPLNRHPELIQSSEAFFERHGAKSVFLARFVPGVRAFIPLLAGMLGMAVSRFYAVNVVSALAWASSHILSGVLVGATFSILGAAAKPLAILLVVLLVAGWALLHIVRWTLRRGVPYFIDALGRLRYWAGTHDTWLSRRLSHLLDPSRPEARTLALSAVLLIGAAWLFFGILEDVVTGDPLLLADSAIYHALQDLRTAPSDAVMIAITELGDTTVVVAVTMVVLLWLMWKRAWRTAAYWLIAIAGASALNTVIKVALHRARPGELLYSGWSAFSFPSGHSTVNVVLYGFLTVLIAREIHPAWRLAVALGAATLIFLIAFSRLYLGAHWFSDVLGGLAFGSAWLALLGLSYLGRQVGHIGPKGLLAAGCSALILAGGFNIYRSHATDSDRYAVNVRTPSMAATDWWASDWRQLPARRIDLTGETNEPLTFQWAGGLKDLQDILQNNGWRDSADWTPLNALNWLSVQTDPAVLPVIPLFANGRLPRLTLVRPNSDGALTRSRLVLRVWVVDFELTNGRTSPLWMGSVVEERLYHPLSLVTLTSTQPGVNAPRSILAAAFDDGQLQPRTPGTADVDWDGKVLLARHAGSSYY
;
A
#
# COMPACT_ATOMS: atom_id res chain seq x y z
N MET A 1 5.43 -20.90 4.81
CA MET A 1 4.00 -20.66 4.48
C MET A 1 3.40 -21.71 3.55
N THR A 2 4.20 -22.45 2.77
CA THR A 2 3.69 -23.43 1.80
C THR A 2 3.21 -24.73 2.46
N SER A 3 3.83 -25.19 3.55
CA SER A 3 3.56 -26.51 4.16
C SER A 3 2.20 -26.62 4.84
N LEU A 4 1.77 -25.63 5.63
CA LEU A 4 0.46 -25.68 6.32
C LEU A 4 -0.70 -25.49 5.34
N VAL A 5 -0.56 -24.55 4.40
CA VAL A 5 -1.59 -24.33 3.37
C VAL A 5 -1.69 -25.55 2.46
N SER A 6 -0.56 -26.15 2.06
CA SER A 6 -0.58 -27.39 1.29
C SER A 6 -1.19 -28.55 2.08
N SER A 7 -0.86 -28.67 3.37
CA SER A 7 -1.44 -29.72 4.24
C SER A 7 -2.96 -29.55 4.40
N ILE A 8 -3.45 -28.31 4.56
CA ILE A 8 -4.90 -28.04 4.61
C ILE A 8 -5.55 -28.35 3.27
N ILE A 9 -4.94 -27.95 2.14
CA ILE A 9 -5.48 -28.23 0.81
C ILE A 9 -5.52 -29.74 0.56
N GLU A 10 -4.46 -30.47 0.90
CA GLU A 10 -4.39 -31.93 0.79
C GLU A 10 -5.45 -32.61 1.67
N PHE A 11 -5.58 -32.18 2.92
CA PHE A 11 -6.63 -32.65 3.83
C PHE A 11 -8.03 -32.39 3.28
N LEU A 12 -8.31 -31.18 2.77
CA LEU A 12 -9.61 -30.83 2.19
C LEU A 12 -9.88 -31.58 0.88
N THR A 13 -8.84 -31.93 0.12
CA THR A 13 -8.94 -32.75 -1.08
C THR A 13 -9.31 -34.20 -0.72
N ALA A 14 -8.74 -34.74 0.37
CA ALA A 14 -9.07 -36.05 0.90
C ALA A 14 -10.46 -36.09 1.59
N HIS A 15 -10.86 -34.98 2.23
CA HIS A 15 -12.08 -34.88 3.04
C HIS A 15 -12.94 -33.65 2.71
N PRO A 16 -13.45 -33.50 1.47
CA PRO A 16 -14.19 -32.30 1.04
C PRO A 16 -15.49 -32.08 1.81
N HIS A 17 -16.10 -33.16 2.32
CA HIS A 17 -17.31 -33.10 3.16
C HIS A 17 -17.10 -32.31 4.45
N VAL A 18 -15.87 -32.27 5.00
CA VAL A 18 -15.54 -31.46 6.18
C VAL A 18 -15.67 -29.97 5.86
N ALA A 19 -15.22 -29.52 4.68
CA ALA A 19 -15.40 -28.13 4.25
C ALA A 19 -16.87 -27.77 4.06
N TYR A 20 -17.68 -28.66 3.47
CA TYR A 20 -19.12 -28.41 3.31
C TYR A 20 -19.84 -28.32 4.66
N MET A 21 -19.51 -29.22 5.60
CA MET A 21 -20.03 -29.16 6.96
C MET A 21 -19.57 -27.88 7.68
N ALA A 22 -18.31 -27.48 7.53
CA ALA A 22 -17.79 -26.25 8.08
C ALA A 22 -18.56 -25.03 7.52
N VAL A 23 -18.78 -24.93 6.21
CA VAL A 23 -19.55 -23.84 5.61
C VAL A 23 -21.00 -23.82 6.10
N PHE A 24 -21.65 -24.98 6.23
CA PHE A 24 -22.97 -25.08 6.82
C PHE A 24 -23.00 -24.54 8.25
N LEU A 25 -22.07 -24.98 9.10
CA LEU A 25 -21.98 -24.55 10.50
C LEU A 25 -21.61 -23.07 10.63
N LEU A 26 -20.72 -22.56 9.77
CA LEU A 26 -20.35 -21.15 9.74
C LEU A 26 -21.56 -20.29 9.36
N ALA A 27 -22.26 -20.60 8.27
CA ALA A 27 -23.45 -19.87 7.85
C ALA A 27 -24.58 -19.93 8.90
N LEU A 28 -24.74 -21.07 9.57
CA LEU A 28 -25.67 -21.25 10.69
C LEU A 28 -25.26 -20.36 11.88
N SER A 29 -23.99 -20.40 12.28
CA SER A 29 -23.45 -19.68 13.43
C SER A 29 -23.56 -18.16 13.26
N GLU A 30 -23.40 -17.66 12.03
CA GLU A 30 -23.47 -16.24 11.69
C GLU A 30 -24.84 -15.61 11.89
N SER A 31 -25.87 -16.44 11.91
CA SER A 31 -27.28 -16.04 12.03
C SER A 31 -27.76 -16.06 13.48
N ILE A 32 -26.96 -16.63 14.40
CA ILE A 32 -27.26 -16.68 15.83
C ILE A 32 -26.61 -15.46 16.51
N PRO A 33 -27.38 -14.62 17.23
CA PRO A 33 -26.83 -13.56 18.07
C PRO A 33 -25.70 -14.09 18.97
N ILE A 34 -24.69 -13.27 19.29
CA ILE A 34 -23.48 -13.66 20.04
C ILE A 34 -22.49 -14.47 19.20
N ILE A 35 -22.89 -15.64 18.70
CA ILE A 35 -21.99 -16.54 17.98
C ILE A 35 -21.52 -15.86 16.69
N GLY A 36 -22.45 -15.30 15.91
CA GLY A 36 -22.14 -14.58 14.68
C GLY A 36 -21.40 -13.26 14.85
N ALA A 37 -21.28 -12.75 16.08
CA ALA A 37 -20.46 -11.58 16.39
C ALA A 37 -18.98 -11.95 16.65
N VAL A 38 -18.73 -13.17 17.13
CA VAL A 38 -17.39 -13.68 17.46
C VAL A 38 -16.77 -14.43 16.29
N VAL A 39 -17.58 -15.22 15.56
CA VAL A 39 -17.10 -16.08 14.48
C VAL A 39 -17.15 -15.33 13.13
N PRO A 40 -16.00 -15.10 12.46
CA PRO A 40 -15.95 -14.40 11.18
C PRO A 40 -16.31 -15.35 10.01
N GLY A 41 -17.52 -15.93 10.03
CA GLY A 41 -17.90 -17.01 9.11
C GLY A 41 -17.82 -16.63 7.63
N THR A 42 -18.17 -15.41 7.26
CA THR A 42 -18.25 -14.92 5.88
C THR A 42 -16.86 -14.86 5.26
N ALA A 43 -15.86 -14.43 6.03
CA ALA A 43 -14.47 -14.41 5.57
C ALA A 43 -13.94 -15.82 5.28
N VAL A 44 -14.28 -16.79 6.15
CA VAL A 44 -13.88 -18.20 5.97
C VAL A 44 -14.63 -18.84 4.80
N ILE A 45 -15.93 -18.57 4.64
CA ILE A 45 -16.73 -19.03 3.50
C ILE A 45 -16.15 -18.49 2.18
N LEU A 46 -15.81 -17.20 2.14
CA LEU A 46 -15.15 -16.59 0.97
C LEU A 46 -13.81 -17.29 0.66
N ALA A 47 -12.97 -17.52 1.68
CA ALA A 47 -11.69 -18.21 1.52
C ALA A 47 -11.84 -19.65 0.99
N LEU A 48 -12.80 -20.42 1.54
CA LEU A 48 -13.09 -21.77 1.07
C LEU A 48 -13.65 -21.77 -0.35
N SER A 49 -14.53 -20.82 -0.69
CA SER A 49 -15.07 -20.71 -2.05
C SER A 49 -14.03 -20.36 -3.12
N ALA A 50 -12.92 -19.72 -2.73
CA ALA A 50 -11.78 -19.48 -3.62
C ALA A 50 -11.01 -20.76 -4.00
N LEU A 51 -11.25 -21.88 -3.32
CA LEU A 51 -10.68 -23.19 -3.64
C LEU A 51 -11.53 -24.00 -4.65
N VAL A 52 -12.68 -23.48 -5.06
CA VAL A 52 -13.53 -24.16 -6.05
C VAL A 52 -12.85 -24.26 -7.43
N PRO A 53 -12.22 -23.20 -7.95
CA PRO A 53 -11.56 -23.25 -9.27
C PRO A 53 -10.35 -24.18 -9.33
N SER A 54 -9.69 -24.46 -8.19
CA SER A 54 -8.58 -25.43 -8.13
C SER A 54 -9.04 -26.89 -8.12
N GLY A 55 -10.34 -27.15 -8.11
CA GLY A 55 -10.92 -28.50 -8.10
C GLY A 55 -10.97 -29.17 -6.72
N VAL A 56 -10.53 -28.48 -5.66
CA VAL A 56 -10.55 -29.01 -4.29
C VAL A 56 -11.99 -29.13 -3.76
N LEU A 57 -12.83 -28.14 -4.07
CA LEU A 57 -14.24 -28.11 -3.67
C LEU A 57 -15.15 -27.94 -4.88
N LEU A 58 -16.27 -28.66 -4.90
CA LEU A 58 -17.34 -28.46 -5.88
C LEU A 58 -18.24 -27.27 -5.50
N LEU A 59 -18.65 -26.49 -6.51
CA LEU A 59 -19.51 -25.30 -6.35
C LEU A 59 -20.89 -25.62 -5.75
N TRP A 60 -21.59 -26.59 -6.32
CA TRP A 60 -22.98 -26.87 -5.97
C TRP A 60 -23.15 -27.36 -4.52
N PRO A 61 -22.36 -28.34 -4.03
CA PRO A 61 -22.44 -28.74 -2.62
C PRO A 61 -22.11 -27.59 -1.66
N LEU A 62 -21.15 -26.73 -2.02
CA LEU A 62 -20.78 -25.57 -1.22
C LEU A 62 -21.93 -24.55 -1.11
N LEU A 63 -22.58 -24.24 -2.25
CA LEU A 63 -23.76 -23.38 -2.30
C LEU A 63 -24.90 -23.96 -1.47
N VAL A 64 -25.22 -25.23 -1.66
CA VAL A 64 -26.30 -25.91 -0.91
C VAL A 64 -26.01 -25.89 0.59
N ALA A 65 -24.77 -26.19 1.01
CA ALA A 65 -24.37 -26.16 2.40
C ALA A 65 -24.55 -24.76 3.03
N ALA A 66 -24.11 -23.70 2.33
CA ALA A 66 -24.26 -22.33 2.81
C ALA A 66 -25.74 -21.90 2.88
N ILE A 67 -26.55 -22.24 1.87
CA ILE A 67 -27.99 -21.92 1.83
C ILE A 67 -28.71 -22.62 2.99
N LEU A 68 -28.49 -23.92 3.17
CA LEU A 68 -29.12 -24.70 4.24
C LEU A 68 -28.67 -24.20 5.61
N GLY A 69 -27.39 -23.89 5.78
CA GLY A 69 -26.86 -23.34 7.03
C GLY A 69 -27.49 -21.98 7.36
N ALA A 70 -27.57 -21.07 6.39
CA ALA A 70 -28.19 -19.77 6.56
C ALA A 70 -29.70 -19.87 6.88
N ILE A 71 -30.45 -20.73 6.17
CA ILE A 71 -31.88 -20.95 6.44
C ILE A 71 -32.07 -21.51 7.85
N ALA A 72 -31.27 -22.51 8.24
CA ALA A 72 -31.34 -23.14 9.55
C ALA A 72 -30.98 -22.16 10.69
N GLY A 73 -29.93 -21.37 10.51
CA GLY A 73 -29.50 -20.38 11.49
C GLY A 73 -30.53 -19.28 11.72
N ASP A 74 -31.03 -18.65 10.64
CA ASP A 74 -32.11 -17.65 10.73
C ASP A 74 -33.38 -18.26 11.33
N GLY A 75 -33.70 -19.51 10.95
CA GLY A 75 -34.84 -20.25 11.48
C GLY A 75 -34.72 -20.49 12.99
N LEU A 76 -33.54 -20.85 13.48
CA LEU A 76 -33.27 -21.04 14.90
C LEU A 76 -33.40 -19.72 15.67
N SER A 77 -32.84 -18.64 15.14
CA SER A 77 -32.97 -17.30 15.73
C SER A 77 -34.43 -16.84 15.78
N PHE A 78 -35.18 -17.02 14.69
CA PHE A 78 -36.61 -16.74 14.66
C PHE A 78 -37.40 -17.57 15.66
N TRP A 79 -37.11 -18.87 15.76
CA TRP A 79 -37.75 -19.76 16.72
C TRP A 79 -37.48 -19.34 18.17
N LEU A 80 -36.23 -18.97 18.49
CA LEU A 80 -35.88 -18.43 19.82
C LEU A 80 -36.69 -17.17 20.14
N GLY A 81 -36.82 -16.25 19.19
CA GLY A 81 -37.60 -15.03 19.37
C GLY A 81 -39.09 -15.33 19.56
N HIS A 82 -39.61 -16.29 18.79
CA HIS A 82 -41.00 -16.72 18.86
C HIS A 82 -41.33 -17.48 20.14
N ARG A 83 -40.39 -18.23 20.71
CA ARG A 83 -40.59 -19.04 21.93
C ARG A 83 -40.50 -18.20 23.21
N TYR A 84 -39.54 -17.29 23.29
CA TYR A 84 -39.23 -16.50 24.50
C TYR A 84 -39.78 -15.07 24.45
N HIS A 85 -40.29 -14.61 23.31
CA HIS A 85 -40.83 -13.25 23.14
C HIS A 85 -39.93 -12.18 23.77
N ARG A 86 -40.49 -11.31 24.63
CA ARG A 86 -39.75 -10.20 25.27
C ARG A 86 -38.80 -10.65 26.38
N GLU A 87 -38.91 -11.88 26.88
CA GLU A 87 -38.01 -12.39 27.93
C GLU A 87 -36.57 -12.49 27.43
N ILE A 88 -36.36 -12.66 26.12
CA ILE A 88 -35.03 -12.76 25.51
C ILE A 88 -34.22 -11.46 25.64
N LEU A 89 -34.90 -10.32 25.81
CA LEU A 89 -34.27 -9.01 25.97
C LEU A 89 -33.56 -8.87 27.33
N GLY A 90 -33.92 -9.69 28.32
CA GLY A 90 -33.29 -9.71 29.64
C GLY A 90 -31.91 -10.40 29.66
N PHE A 91 -31.60 -11.20 28.65
CA PHE A 91 -30.35 -11.96 28.58
C PHE A 91 -29.21 -11.14 27.95
N TRP A 92 -27.99 -11.44 28.39
CA TRP A 92 -26.78 -10.87 27.79
C TRP A 92 -26.57 -11.43 26.36
N PRO A 93 -26.13 -10.64 25.37
CA PRO A 93 -25.70 -9.24 25.40
C PRO A 93 -26.81 -8.24 25.06
N LEU A 94 -28.03 -8.69 24.75
CA LEU A 94 -29.18 -7.85 24.38
C LEU A 94 -29.49 -6.80 25.46
N ASN A 95 -29.41 -7.18 26.73
CA ASN A 95 -29.58 -6.29 27.88
C ASN A 95 -28.54 -5.13 27.92
N ARG A 96 -27.35 -5.30 27.33
CA ARG A 96 -26.30 -4.25 27.30
C ARG A 96 -26.37 -3.33 26.08
N HIS A 97 -27.18 -3.65 25.07
CA HIS A 97 -27.26 -2.88 23.83
C HIS A 97 -28.71 -2.54 23.43
N PRO A 98 -29.43 -1.74 24.25
CA PRO A 98 -30.81 -1.35 23.97
C PRO A 98 -30.96 -0.54 22.67
N GLU A 99 -29.92 0.22 22.27
CA GLU A 99 -29.91 1.01 21.03
C GLU A 99 -30.00 0.12 19.76
N LEU A 100 -29.36 -1.06 19.78
CA LEU A 100 -29.41 -2.01 18.65
C LEU A 100 -30.79 -2.65 18.52
N ILE A 101 -31.49 -2.86 19.64
CA ILE A 101 -32.87 -3.37 19.66
C ILE A 101 -33.82 -2.32 19.09
N GLN A 102 -33.75 -1.08 19.59
CA GLN A 102 -34.64 0.00 19.15
C GLN A 102 -34.46 0.35 17.67
N SER A 103 -33.21 0.38 17.18
CA SER A 103 -32.93 0.60 15.75
C SER A 103 -33.41 -0.54 14.87
N SER A 104 -33.31 -1.78 15.34
CA SER A 104 -33.79 -2.97 14.62
C SER A 104 -35.32 -3.08 14.62
N GLU A 105 -35.99 -2.72 15.73
CA GLU A 105 -37.45 -2.60 15.80
C GLU A 105 -37.97 -1.51 14.86
N ALA A 106 -37.39 -0.30 14.89
CA ALA A 106 -37.74 0.78 13.97
C ALA A 106 -37.50 0.40 12.49
N PHE A 107 -36.45 -0.37 12.22
CA PHE A 107 -36.19 -0.90 10.87
C PHE A 107 -37.26 -1.93 10.46
N PHE A 108 -37.66 -2.82 11.38
CA PHE A 108 -38.70 -3.82 11.17
C PHE A 108 -40.09 -3.18 10.97
N GLU A 109 -40.44 -2.16 11.76
CA GLU A 109 -41.70 -1.40 11.59
C GLU A 109 -41.79 -0.74 10.21
N ARG A 110 -40.68 -0.16 9.73
CA ARG A 110 -40.64 0.52 8.42
C ARG A 110 -40.68 -0.42 7.23
N HIS A 111 -40.03 -1.57 7.30
CA HIS A 111 -39.82 -2.46 6.15
C HIS A 111 -40.59 -3.80 6.24
N GLY A 112 -41.17 -4.11 7.40
CA GLY A 112 -41.90 -5.36 7.68
C GLY A 112 -41.07 -6.58 7.27
N ALA A 113 -41.68 -7.49 6.52
CA ALA A 113 -41.03 -8.69 6.02
C ALA A 113 -39.78 -8.44 5.16
N LYS A 114 -39.67 -7.29 4.48
CA LYS A 114 -38.49 -6.95 3.65
C LYS A 114 -37.24 -6.73 4.49
N SER A 115 -37.40 -6.42 5.78
CA SER A 115 -36.29 -6.24 6.71
C SER A 115 -35.42 -7.49 6.80
N VAL A 116 -36.01 -8.69 6.81
CA VAL A 116 -35.29 -9.99 6.86
C VAL A 116 -34.39 -10.16 5.64
N PHE A 117 -34.84 -9.73 4.46
CA PHE A 117 -34.03 -9.79 3.25
C PHE A 117 -32.87 -8.78 3.30
N LEU A 118 -33.18 -7.51 3.57
CA LEU A 118 -32.19 -6.43 3.53
C LEU A 118 -31.14 -6.56 4.63
N ALA A 119 -31.55 -6.97 5.82
CA ALA A 119 -30.67 -7.09 6.98
C ALA A 119 -29.57 -8.14 6.78
N ARG A 120 -29.81 -9.19 5.99
CA ARG A 120 -28.84 -10.26 5.74
C ARG A 120 -27.55 -9.75 5.06
N PHE A 121 -27.61 -8.62 4.35
CA PHE A 121 -26.46 -7.98 3.71
C PHE A 121 -25.79 -6.89 4.56
N VAL A 122 -26.29 -6.64 5.77
CA VAL A 122 -25.76 -5.61 6.67
C VAL A 122 -25.05 -6.27 7.85
N PRO A 123 -23.71 -6.17 7.95
CA PRO A 123 -22.96 -6.68 9.09
C PRO A 123 -23.49 -6.12 10.42
N GLY A 124 -23.50 -6.96 11.47
CA GLY A 124 -24.00 -6.59 12.79
C GLY A 124 -25.52 -6.67 12.95
N VAL A 125 -26.30 -6.26 11.95
CA VAL A 125 -27.79 -6.27 12.02
C VAL A 125 -28.37 -7.65 11.70
N ARG A 126 -27.74 -8.41 10.79
CA ARG A 126 -28.25 -9.68 10.28
C ARG A 126 -28.61 -10.73 11.35
N ALA A 127 -27.86 -10.79 12.45
CA ALA A 127 -28.05 -11.81 13.47
C ALA A 127 -29.28 -11.54 14.35
N PHE A 128 -29.71 -10.27 14.45
CA PHE A 128 -30.79 -9.85 15.34
C PHE A 128 -32.16 -9.78 14.66
N ILE A 129 -32.21 -9.51 13.36
CA ILE A 129 -33.49 -9.31 12.66
C ILE A 129 -34.36 -10.57 12.63
N PRO A 130 -33.85 -11.78 12.37
CA PRO A 130 -34.64 -13.01 12.47
C PRO A 130 -35.22 -13.23 13.88
N LEU A 131 -34.42 -12.98 14.91
CA LEU A 131 -34.84 -13.05 16.32
C LEU A 131 -36.00 -12.09 16.60
N LEU A 132 -35.87 -10.83 16.20
CA LEU A 132 -36.90 -9.81 16.41
C LEU A 132 -38.17 -10.09 15.62
N ALA A 133 -38.05 -10.61 14.39
CA ALA A 133 -39.20 -11.05 13.61
C ALA A 133 -40.02 -12.13 14.34
N GLY A 134 -39.34 -13.06 15.02
CA GLY A 134 -39.98 -14.06 15.87
C GLY A 134 -40.64 -13.44 17.11
N MET A 135 -39.91 -12.57 17.82
CA MET A 135 -40.38 -11.86 19.01
C MET A 135 -41.64 -11.03 18.75
N LEU A 136 -41.67 -10.33 17.63
CA LEU A 136 -42.79 -9.47 17.19
C LEU A 136 -43.94 -10.26 16.54
N GLY A 137 -43.87 -11.60 16.54
CA GLY A 137 -44.99 -12.45 16.13
C GLY A 137 -45.20 -12.53 14.61
N MET A 138 -44.16 -12.37 13.79
CA MET A 138 -44.27 -12.54 12.34
C MET A 138 -44.73 -13.97 11.99
N ALA A 139 -45.64 -14.08 11.02
CA ALA A 139 -46.13 -15.39 10.57
C ALA A 139 -44.99 -16.27 10.00
N VAL A 140 -44.93 -17.52 10.46
CA VAL A 140 -43.87 -18.50 10.13
C VAL A 140 -43.69 -18.67 8.62
N SER A 141 -44.79 -18.83 7.88
CA SER A 141 -44.75 -19.00 6.41
C SER A 141 -44.14 -17.79 5.70
N ARG A 142 -44.50 -16.58 6.14
CA ARG A 142 -43.97 -15.33 5.59
C ARG A 142 -42.49 -15.17 5.89
N PHE A 143 -42.06 -15.56 7.09
CA PHE A 143 -40.66 -15.52 7.48
C PHE A 143 -39.82 -16.47 6.62
N TYR A 144 -40.20 -17.75 6.53
CA TYR A 144 -39.43 -18.72 5.75
C TYR A 144 -39.40 -18.40 4.26
N ALA A 145 -40.49 -17.89 3.68
CA ALA A 145 -40.49 -17.45 2.29
C ALA A 145 -39.42 -16.39 2.01
N VAL A 146 -39.31 -15.37 2.87
CA VAL A 146 -38.30 -14.31 2.72
C VAL A 146 -36.90 -14.83 3.06
N ASN A 147 -36.76 -15.65 4.11
CA ASN A 147 -35.49 -16.23 4.53
C ASN A 147 -34.87 -17.12 3.44
N VAL A 148 -35.66 -17.96 2.77
CA VAL A 148 -35.16 -18.81 1.67
C VAL A 148 -34.66 -17.96 0.51
N VAL A 149 -35.44 -16.97 0.09
CA VAL A 149 -35.07 -16.08 -1.03
C VAL A 149 -33.81 -15.25 -0.68
N SER A 150 -33.73 -14.74 0.54
CA SER A 150 -32.54 -14.00 0.98
C SER A 150 -31.31 -14.90 1.15
N ALA A 151 -31.50 -16.17 1.54
CA ALA A 151 -30.41 -17.14 1.69
C ALA A 151 -29.79 -17.49 0.34
N LEU A 152 -30.64 -17.71 -0.68
CA LEU A 152 -30.21 -17.93 -2.05
C LEU A 152 -29.39 -16.75 -2.56
N ALA A 153 -29.93 -15.53 -2.44
CA ALA A 153 -29.23 -14.33 -2.90
C ALA A 153 -27.90 -14.10 -2.16
N TRP A 154 -27.89 -14.28 -0.83
CA TRP A 154 -26.70 -14.09 -0.01
C TRP A 154 -25.62 -15.13 -0.30
N ALA A 155 -25.97 -16.42 -0.33
CA ALA A 155 -25.02 -17.50 -0.56
C ALA A 155 -24.42 -17.40 -1.97
N SER A 156 -25.24 -17.14 -3.00
CA SER A 156 -24.75 -16.90 -4.35
C SER A 156 -23.82 -15.69 -4.42
N SER A 157 -24.18 -14.57 -3.78
CA SER A 157 -23.34 -13.36 -3.77
C SER A 157 -21.96 -13.62 -3.16
N HIS A 158 -21.89 -14.29 -2.01
CA HIS A 158 -20.61 -14.51 -1.33
C HIS A 158 -19.80 -15.64 -1.97
N ILE A 159 -20.40 -16.81 -2.22
CA ILE A 159 -19.68 -17.95 -2.79
C ILE A 159 -19.20 -17.62 -4.20
N LEU A 160 -20.04 -17.05 -5.07
CA LEU A 160 -19.60 -16.74 -6.43
C LEU A 160 -18.51 -15.65 -6.44
N SER A 161 -18.56 -14.69 -5.51
CA SER A 161 -17.49 -13.69 -5.38
C SER A 161 -16.16 -14.33 -4.99
N GLY A 162 -16.15 -15.26 -4.03
CA GLY A 162 -14.91 -15.94 -3.66
C GLY A 162 -14.42 -16.92 -4.74
N VAL A 163 -15.32 -17.60 -5.46
CA VAL A 163 -15.00 -18.40 -6.66
C VAL A 163 -14.34 -17.53 -7.73
N LEU A 164 -14.88 -16.33 -7.98
CA LEU A 164 -14.32 -15.38 -8.94
C LEU A 164 -12.90 -14.96 -8.53
N VAL A 165 -12.68 -14.64 -7.26
CA VAL A 165 -11.35 -14.33 -6.72
C VAL A 165 -10.41 -15.53 -6.95
N GLY A 166 -10.82 -16.75 -6.58
CA GLY A 166 -10.03 -17.96 -6.82
C GLY A 166 -9.69 -18.18 -8.30
N ALA A 167 -10.65 -17.92 -9.20
CA ALA A 167 -10.46 -18.09 -10.63
C ALA A 167 -9.47 -17.06 -11.17
N THR A 168 -9.56 -15.80 -10.72
CA THR A 168 -8.58 -14.76 -11.04
C THR A 168 -7.18 -15.15 -10.56
N PHE A 169 -7.04 -15.69 -9.34
CA PHE A 169 -5.75 -16.19 -8.84
C PHE A 169 -5.20 -17.36 -9.67
N SER A 170 -6.07 -18.27 -10.12
CA SER A 170 -5.69 -19.40 -10.97
C SER A 170 -5.25 -18.96 -12.36
N ILE A 171 -5.94 -17.99 -12.96
CA ILE A 171 -5.62 -17.46 -14.30
C ILE A 171 -4.32 -16.65 -14.28
N LEU A 172 -4.12 -15.85 -13.23
CA LEU A 172 -2.94 -14.98 -13.11
C LEU A 172 -1.68 -15.73 -12.61
N GLY A 173 -1.84 -16.90 -11.98
CA GLY A 173 -0.75 -17.75 -11.52
C GLY A 173 0.26 -17.00 -10.64
N ALA A 174 1.52 -16.95 -11.06
CA ALA A 174 2.59 -16.25 -10.34
C ALA A 174 2.34 -14.74 -10.20
N ALA A 175 1.57 -14.11 -11.10
CA ALA A 175 1.26 -12.69 -11.05
C ALA A 175 0.18 -12.34 -10.01
N ALA A 176 -0.60 -13.32 -9.54
CA ALA A 176 -1.75 -13.08 -8.67
C ALA A 176 -1.37 -12.43 -7.33
N LYS A 177 -0.31 -12.93 -6.67
CA LYS A 177 0.14 -12.40 -5.36
C LYS A 177 0.68 -10.97 -5.48
N PRO A 178 1.63 -10.66 -6.39
CA PRO A 178 2.07 -9.28 -6.59
C PRO A 178 0.93 -8.33 -6.93
N LEU A 179 -0.02 -8.73 -7.80
CA LEU A 179 -1.19 -7.92 -8.15
C LEU A 179 -2.10 -7.64 -6.95
N ALA A 180 -2.35 -8.64 -6.10
CA ALA A 180 -3.15 -8.48 -4.90
C ALA A 180 -2.47 -7.50 -3.91
N ILE A 181 -1.16 -7.62 -3.72
CA ILE A 181 -0.37 -6.70 -2.89
C ILE A 181 -0.43 -5.28 -3.48
N LEU A 182 -0.22 -5.14 -4.79
CA LEU A 182 -0.28 -3.86 -5.49
C LEU A 182 -1.65 -3.19 -5.33
N LEU A 183 -2.73 -3.95 -5.48
CA LEU A 183 -4.10 -3.45 -5.28
C LEU A 183 -4.30 -2.97 -3.83
N VAL A 184 -3.85 -3.74 -2.84
CA VAL A 184 -3.93 -3.34 -1.42
C VAL A 184 -3.13 -2.06 -1.18
N VAL A 185 -1.91 -1.95 -1.72
CA VAL A 185 -1.08 -0.73 -1.62
C VAL A 185 -1.81 0.47 -2.21
N LEU A 186 -2.40 0.34 -3.41
CA LEU A 186 -3.17 1.40 -4.05
C LEU A 186 -4.42 1.79 -3.25
N LEU A 187 -5.15 0.82 -2.70
CA LEU A 187 -6.33 1.07 -1.87
C LEU A 187 -5.97 1.77 -0.56
N VAL A 188 -4.90 1.32 0.11
CA VAL A 188 -4.40 1.94 1.35
C VAL A 188 -3.88 3.34 1.09
N ALA A 189 -3.13 3.55 0.01
CA ALA A 189 -2.65 4.88 -0.39
C ALA A 189 -3.81 5.82 -0.73
N GLY A 190 -4.81 5.35 -1.47
CA GLY A 190 -6.03 6.11 -1.76
C GLY A 190 -6.83 6.45 -0.50
N TRP A 191 -6.97 5.49 0.42
CA TRP A 191 -7.61 5.71 1.72
C TRP A 191 -6.84 6.73 2.57
N ALA A 192 -5.51 6.60 2.66
CA ALA A 192 -4.65 7.54 3.37
C ALA A 192 -4.74 8.94 2.77
N LEU A 193 -4.69 9.08 1.45
CA LEU A 193 -4.89 10.35 0.75
C LEU A 193 -6.24 10.98 1.09
N LEU A 194 -7.33 10.20 1.04
CA LEU A 194 -8.66 10.68 1.41
C LEU A 194 -8.73 11.16 2.87
N HIS A 195 -8.10 10.44 3.79
CA HIS A 195 -8.07 10.82 5.20
C HIS A 195 -7.19 12.03 5.46
N ILE A 196 -6.02 12.13 4.84
CA ILE A 196 -5.16 13.31 4.91
C ILE A 196 -5.92 14.53 4.38
N VAL A 197 -6.56 14.43 3.21
CA VAL A 197 -7.38 15.52 2.67
C VAL A 197 -8.52 15.89 3.64
N ARG A 198 -9.26 14.91 4.16
CA ARG A 198 -10.34 15.18 5.13
C ARG A 198 -9.82 15.78 6.43
N TRP A 199 -8.69 15.31 6.95
CA TRP A 199 -8.07 15.78 8.18
C TRP A 199 -7.57 17.22 8.01
N THR A 200 -6.86 17.51 6.93
CA THR A 200 -6.38 18.85 6.58
C THR A 200 -7.56 19.82 6.41
N LEU A 201 -8.62 19.41 5.70
CA LEU A 201 -9.81 20.24 5.54
C LEU A 201 -10.58 20.47 6.84
N ARG A 202 -10.66 19.47 7.73
CA ARG A 202 -11.43 19.57 8.99
C ARG A 202 -10.67 20.24 10.12
N ARG A 203 -9.36 20.00 10.26
CA ARG A 203 -8.53 20.51 11.38
C ARG A 203 -7.55 21.59 10.96
N GLY A 204 -6.88 21.42 9.82
CA GLY A 204 -5.89 22.38 9.32
C GLY A 204 -6.51 23.73 8.93
N VAL A 205 -7.64 23.70 8.21
CA VAL A 205 -8.30 24.93 7.75
C VAL A 205 -8.79 25.81 8.89
N PRO A 206 -9.50 25.32 9.94
CA PRO A 206 -9.89 26.16 11.07
C PRO A 206 -8.70 26.76 11.82
N TYR A 207 -7.70 25.94 12.16
CA TYR A 207 -6.50 26.42 12.87
C TYR A 207 -5.77 27.53 12.10
N PHE A 208 -5.72 27.38 10.77
CA PHE A 208 -5.10 28.39 9.92
C PHE A 208 -5.94 29.66 9.79
N ILE A 209 -7.27 29.54 9.68
CA ILE A 209 -8.17 30.71 9.72
C ILE A 209 -7.97 31.48 11.03
N ASP A 210 -7.82 30.79 12.16
CA ASP A 210 -7.55 31.41 13.46
C ASP A 210 -6.15 32.04 13.52
N ALA A 211 -5.12 31.37 12.97
CA ALA A 211 -3.78 31.93 12.84
C ALA A 211 -3.75 33.20 11.97
N LEU A 212 -4.46 33.19 10.84
CA LEU A 212 -4.65 34.36 9.98
C LEU A 212 -5.44 35.46 10.69
N GLY A 213 -6.43 35.11 11.52
CA GLY A 213 -7.15 36.05 12.37
C GLY A 213 -6.20 36.77 13.35
N ARG A 214 -5.29 36.04 13.98
CA ARG A 214 -4.23 36.60 14.85
C ARG A 214 -3.26 37.50 14.09
N LEU A 215 -2.81 37.04 12.91
CA LEU A 215 -1.93 37.83 12.04
C LEU A 215 -2.62 39.11 11.55
N ARG A 216 -3.91 39.06 11.25
CA ARG A 216 -4.73 40.22 10.90
C ARG A 216 -4.88 41.19 12.07
N TYR A 217 -5.12 40.69 13.27
CA TYR A 217 -5.17 41.53 14.47
C TYR A 217 -3.84 42.29 14.66
N TRP A 218 -2.71 41.58 14.56
CA TRP A 218 -1.39 42.18 14.57
C TRP A 218 -1.16 43.17 13.40
N ALA A 219 -1.63 42.85 12.20
CA ALA A 219 -1.52 43.76 11.05
C ALA A 219 -2.39 45.01 11.24
N GLY A 220 -3.54 44.90 11.91
CA GLY A 220 -4.38 46.04 12.25
C GLY A 220 -3.76 46.98 13.28
N THR A 221 -2.81 46.50 14.09
CA THR A 221 -2.10 47.31 15.08
C THR A 221 -0.82 47.97 14.54
N HIS A 222 -0.44 47.72 13.29
CA HIS A 222 0.76 48.31 12.65
C HIS A 222 0.36 49.00 11.34
N ASP A 223 0.77 50.26 11.11
CA ASP A 223 0.50 50.96 9.84
C ASP A 223 1.71 50.88 8.89
N THR A 224 1.88 49.73 8.24
CA THR A 224 2.88 49.53 7.20
C THR A 224 2.21 49.19 5.87
N TRP A 225 2.92 49.38 4.74
CA TRP A 225 2.39 48.97 3.43
C TRP A 225 2.05 47.47 3.37
N LEU A 226 2.85 46.63 4.04
CA LEU A 226 2.63 45.19 4.17
C LEU A 226 1.35 44.88 4.96
N SER A 227 1.12 45.57 6.08
CA SER A 227 -0.06 45.34 6.91
C SER A 227 -1.36 45.77 6.23
N ARG A 228 -1.35 46.86 5.45
CA ARG A 228 -2.50 47.29 4.62
C ARG A 228 -2.83 46.30 3.51
N ARG A 229 -1.81 45.67 2.91
CA ARG A 229 -2.00 44.66 1.86
C ARG A 229 -2.53 43.35 2.45
N LEU A 230 -1.99 42.93 3.60
CA LEU A 230 -2.42 41.74 4.32
C LEU A 230 -3.85 41.88 4.85
N SER A 231 -4.22 43.04 5.42
CA SER A 231 -5.58 43.28 5.92
C SER A 231 -6.63 43.26 4.79
N HIS A 232 -6.29 43.73 3.59
CA HIS A 232 -7.15 43.66 2.41
C HIS A 232 -7.32 42.24 1.84
N LEU A 233 -6.28 41.40 1.92
CA LEU A 233 -6.33 40.01 1.44
C LEU A 233 -7.04 39.06 2.42
N LEU A 234 -7.05 39.42 3.71
CA LEU A 234 -7.55 38.59 4.81
C LEU A 234 -8.95 39.00 5.32
N ASP A 235 -9.71 39.76 4.54
CA ASP A 235 -11.05 40.21 4.92
C ASP A 235 -12.09 39.05 4.90
N PRO A 236 -12.59 38.57 6.06
CA PRO A 236 -13.48 37.42 6.18
C PRO A 236 -14.88 37.66 5.59
N SER A 237 -15.22 38.93 5.33
CA SER A 237 -16.50 39.31 4.71
C SER A 237 -16.58 38.87 3.23
N ARG A 238 -15.44 38.51 2.60
CA ARG A 238 -15.42 37.95 1.25
C ARG A 238 -15.48 36.42 1.30
N PRO A 239 -16.42 35.78 0.59
CA PRO A 239 -16.47 34.30 0.50
C PRO A 239 -15.18 33.70 -0.11
N GLU A 240 -14.39 34.51 -0.83
CA GLU A 240 -13.12 34.13 -1.46
C GLU A 240 -11.94 34.07 -0.48
N ALA A 241 -12.05 34.67 0.72
CA ALA A 241 -10.96 34.70 1.70
C ALA A 241 -10.56 33.29 2.18
N ARG A 242 -11.52 32.37 2.31
CA ARG A 242 -11.24 30.96 2.66
C ARG A 242 -10.46 30.24 1.56
N THR A 243 -10.77 30.49 0.29
CA THR A 243 -10.07 29.88 -0.85
C THR A 243 -8.68 30.47 -1.06
N LEU A 244 -8.49 31.76 -0.74
CA LEU A 244 -7.18 32.40 -0.75
C LEU A 244 -6.31 31.88 0.41
N ALA A 245 -6.87 31.77 1.61
CA ALA A 245 -6.19 31.18 2.77
C ALA A 245 -5.75 29.74 2.48
N LEU A 246 -6.65 28.92 1.92
CA LEU A 246 -6.34 27.53 1.58
C LEU A 246 -5.24 27.42 0.51
N SER A 247 -5.28 28.28 -0.51
CA SER A 247 -4.21 28.37 -1.51
C SER A 247 -2.87 28.82 -0.89
N ALA A 248 -2.89 29.73 0.09
CA ALA A 248 -1.67 30.17 0.78
C ALA A 248 -1.05 29.05 1.64
N VAL A 249 -1.87 28.27 2.37
CA VAL A 249 -1.39 27.09 3.11
C VAL A 249 -0.79 26.07 2.16
N LEU A 250 -1.51 25.77 1.07
CA LEU A 250 -1.03 24.83 0.07
C LEU A 250 0.30 25.29 -0.53
N LEU A 251 0.44 26.58 -0.83
CA LEU A 251 1.69 27.16 -1.32
C LEU A 251 2.83 26.99 -0.31
N ILE A 252 2.64 27.39 0.94
CA ILE A 252 3.69 27.30 1.98
C ILE A 252 4.07 25.84 2.24
N GLY A 253 3.08 24.96 2.42
CA GLY A 253 3.33 23.54 2.69
C GLY A 253 3.99 22.83 1.52
N ALA A 254 3.53 23.10 0.28
CA ALA A 254 4.11 22.50 -0.91
C ALA A 254 5.51 23.07 -1.23
N ALA A 255 5.76 24.35 -0.98
CA ALA A 255 7.09 24.93 -1.10
C ALA A 255 8.05 24.37 -0.04
N TRP A 256 7.62 24.28 1.22
CA TRP A 256 8.42 23.67 2.29
C TRP A 256 8.78 22.21 1.96
N LEU A 257 7.80 21.41 1.53
CA LEU A 257 8.03 20.03 1.10
C LEU A 257 8.98 19.96 -0.10
N PHE A 258 8.80 20.81 -1.10
CA PHE A 258 9.67 20.83 -2.28
C PHE A 258 11.12 21.19 -1.92
N PHE A 259 11.33 22.24 -1.12
CA PHE A 259 12.67 22.66 -0.72
C PHE A 259 13.34 21.65 0.23
N GLY A 260 12.59 21.00 1.12
CA GLY A 260 13.12 19.91 1.95
C GLY A 260 13.57 18.72 1.11
N ILE A 261 12.75 18.28 0.14
CA ILE A 261 13.15 17.20 -0.77
C ILE A 261 14.34 17.64 -1.65
N LEU A 262 14.35 18.89 -2.12
CA LEU A 262 15.46 19.41 -2.92
C LEU A 262 16.76 19.45 -2.11
N GLU A 263 16.70 19.83 -0.83
CA GLU A 263 17.82 19.76 0.09
C GLU A 263 18.33 18.32 0.19
N ASP A 264 17.45 17.37 0.55
CA ASP A 264 17.82 15.95 0.69
C ASP A 264 18.46 15.36 -0.58
N VAL A 265 17.96 15.76 -1.76
CA VAL A 265 18.48 15.33 -3.07
C VAL A 265 19.86 15.90 -3.36
N VAL A 266 20.15 17.12 -2.89
CA VAL A 266 21.43 17.79 -3.09
C VAL A 266 22.46 17.35 -2.05
N THR A 267 22.04 17.08 -0.80
CA THR A 267 22.91 16.68 0.31
C THR A 267 23.23 15.18 0.31
N GLY A 268 22.39 14.34 -0.32
CA GLY A 268 22.58 12.88 -0.33
C GLY A 268 22.04 12.19 0.93
N ASP A 269 21.02 12.78 1.56
CA ASP A 269 20.45 12.38 2.86
C ASP A 269 19.65 11.05 2.81
N PRO A 270 19.20 10.50 3.96
CA PRO A 270 18.52 9.19 4.03
C PRO A 270 17.36 8.98 3.03
N LEU A 271 16.71 10.06 2.58
CA LEU A 271 15.70 10.01 1.53
C LEU A 271 16.22 9.36 0.24
N LEU A 272 17.50 9.55 -0.11
CA LEU A 272 18.13 8.89 -1.27
C LEU A 272 18.25 7.37 -1.07
N LEU A 273 18.52 6.93 0.16
CA LEU A 273 18.56 5.50 0.49
C LEU A 273 17.15 4.90 0.46
N ALA A 274 16.15 5.64 0.95
CA ALA A 274 14.74 5.27 0.86
C ALA A 274 14.28 5.11 -0.61
N ASP A 275 14.74 5.98 -1.51
CA ASP A 275 14.44 5.90 -2.95
C ASP A 275 14.84 4.54 -3.54
N SER A 276 16.05 4.06 -3.22
CA SER A 276 16.53 2.75 -3.67
C SER A 276 15.71 1.60 -3.09
N ALA A 277 15.41 1.64 -1.78
CA ALA A 277 14.62 0.62 -1.12
C ALA A 277 13.18 0.56 -1.68
N ILE A 278 12.53 1.70 -1.89
CA ILE A 278 11.19 1.77 -2.49
C ILE A 278 11.21 1.26 -3.93
N TYR A 279 12.25 1.61 -4.71
CA TYR A 279 12.42 1.13 -6.08
C TYR A 279 12.45 -0.40 -6.13
N HIS A 280 13.34 -1.05 -5.36
CA HIS A 280 13.45 -2.51 -5.37
C HIS A 280 12.18 -3.21 -4.88
N ALA A 281 11.52 -2.65 -3.84
CA ALA A 281 10.25 -3.18 -3.35
C ALA A 281 9.15 -3.14 -4.44
N LEU A 282 9.11 -2.08 -5.25
CA LEU A 282 8.18 -1.97 -6.37
C LEU A 282 8.57 -2.86 -7.55
N GLN A 283 9.87 -3.02 -7.85
CA GLN A 283 10.32 -3.92 -8.92
C GLN A 283 9.95 -5.38 -8.63
N ASP A 284 10.01 -5.82 -7.37
CA ASP A 284 9.60 -7.17 -6.96
C ASP A 284 8.08 -7.41 -7.12
N LEU A 285 7.27 -6.33 -7.21
CA LEU A 285 5.82 -6.42 -7.44
C LEU A 285 5.45 -6.42 -8.93
N ARG A 286 6.43 -6.30 -9.85
CA ARG A 286 6.13 -6.18 -11.28
C ARG A 286 5.69 -7.48 -11.91
N THR A 287 4.67 -7.38 -12.77
CA THR A 287 4.15 -8.51 -13.55
C THR A 287 3.69 -7.99 -14.92
N ALA A 288 3.73 -8.83 -15.95
CA ALA A 288 3.28 -8.46 -17.29
C ALA A 288 1.87 -7.79 -17.34
N PRO A 289 0.82 -8.31 -16.67
CA PRO A 289 -0.49 -7.66 -16.67
C PRO A 289 -0.52 -6.32 -15.92
N SER A 290 0.17 -6.18 -14.77
CA SER A 290 0.24 -4.89 -14.07
C SER A 290 1.08 -3.87 -14.83
N ASP A 291 2.14 -4.30 -15.51
CA ASP A 291 2.96 -3.44 -16.37
C ASP A 291 2.11 -2.86 -17.50
N ALA A 292 1.32 -3.69 -18.20
CA ALA A 292 0.41 -3.19 -19.26
C ALA A 292 -0.57 -2.12 -18.73
N VAL A 293 -1.18 -2.35 -17.56
CA VAL A 293 -2.09 -1.37 -16.94
C VAL A 293 -1.36 -0.09 -16.53
N MET A 294 -0.19 -0.21 -15.91
CA MET A 294 0.58 0.95 -15.43
C MET A 294 1.19 1.75 -16.58
N ILE A 295 1.53 1.11 -17.69
CA ILE A 295 1.93 1.77 -18.93
C ILE A 295 0.76 2.56 -19.50
N ALA A 296 -0.41 1.94 -19.64
CA ALA A 296 -1.61 2.64 -20.11
C ALA A 296 -1.95 3.86 -19.23
N ILE A 297 -1.79 3.75 -17.90
CA ILE A 297 -1.97 4.86 -16.97
C ILE A 297 -0.89 5.95 -17.16
N THR A 298 0.40 5.60 -17.32
CA THR A 298 1.45 6.61 -17.52
C THR A 298 1.27 7.36 -18.84
N GLU A 299 0.78 6.69 -19.88
CA GLU A 299 0.55 7.25 -21.21
C GLU A 299 -0.53 8.34 -21.20
N LEU A 300 -1.49 8.30 -20.26
CA LEU A 300 -2.45 9.40 -20.05
C LEU A 300 -1.79 10.69 -19.53
N GLY A 301 -0.61 10.57 -18.93
CA GLY A 301 0.18 11.68 -18.43
C GLY A 301 1.25 12.19 -19.39
N ASP A 302 1.36 11.60 -20.59
CA ASP A 302 2.36 11.97 -21.58
C ASP A 302 2.16 13.36 -22.17
N THR A 303 3.24 13.95 -22.65
CA THR A 303 3.25 15.27 -23.28
C THR A 303 2.23 15.39 -24.41
N THR A 304 2.03 14.34 -25.23
CA THR A 304 1.05 14.33 -26.33
C THR A 304 -0.37 14.54 -25.81
N VAL A 305 -0.75 13.82 -24.75
CA VAL A 305 -2.09 13.91 -24.13
C VAL A 305 -2.25 15.23 -23.41
N VAL A 306 -1.24 15.65 -22.65
CA VAL A 306 -1.21 16.95 -21.97
C VAL A 306 -1.41 18.10 -22.95
N VAL A 307 -0.69 18.12 -24.07
CA VAL A 307 -0.82 19.15 -25.11
C VAL A 307 -2.21 19.12 -25.73
N ALA A 308 -2.75 17.94 -26.06
CA ALA A 308 -4.09 17.82 -26.63
C ALA A 308 -5.17 18.36 -25.68
N VAL A 309 -5.15 17.96 -24.40
CA VAL A 309 -6.08 18.46 -23.38
C VAL A 309 -5.90 19.97 -23.18
N THR A 310 -4.66 20.45 -23.15
CA THR A 310 -4.33 21.88 -23.04
C THR A 310 -4.95 22.68 -24.18
N MET A 311 -4.82 22.20 -25.41
CA MET A 311 -5.36 22.86 -26.60
C MET A 311 -6.88 22.84 -26.62
N VAL A 312 -7.53 21.73 -26.27
CA VAL A 312 -9.00 21.67 -26.21
C VAL A 312 -9.56 22.62 -25.16
N VAL A 313 -8.97 22.66 -23.96
CA VAL A 313 -9.37 23.61 -22.91
C VAL A 313 -9.11 25.05 -23.34
N LEU A 314 -7.97 25.32 -23.96
CA LEU A 314 -7.64 26.66 -24.48
C LEU A 314 -8.66 27.13 -25.52
N LEU A 315 -8.97 26.29 -26.51
CA LEU A 315 -9.95 26.59 -27.55
C LEU A 315 -11.35 26.81 -26.95
N TRP A 316 -11.73 26.01 -25.94
CA TRP A 316 -12.98 26.22 -25.20
C TRP A 316 -13.01 27.59 -24.52
N LEU A 317 -11.93 27.96 -23.82
CA LEU A 317 -11.83 29.26 -23.14
C LEU A 317 -11.85 30.42 -24.13
N MET A 318 -11.18 30.29 -25.28
CA MET A 318 -11.22 31.28 -26.38
C MET A 318 -12.63 31.40 -26.97
N TRP A 319 -13.33 30.29 -27.19
CA TRP A 319 -14.71 30.29 -27.68
C TRP A 319 -15.67 30.99 -26.72
N LYS A 320 -15.49 30.78 -25.41
CA LYS A 320 -16.20 31.52 -24.35
C LYS A 320 -15.69 32.95 -24.14
N ARG A 321 -14.74 33.42 -24.97
CA ARG A 321 -14.10 34.74 -24.89
C ARG A 321 -13.46 35.04 -23.52
N ALA A 322 -13.07 34.00 -22.80
CA ALA A 322 -12.42 34.08 -21.49
C ALA A 322 -10.89 34.27 -21.62
N TRP A 323 -10.46 35.28 -22.39
CA TRP A 323 -9.07 35.53 -22.77
C TRP A 323 -8.09 35.60 -21.59
N ARG A 324 -8.53 36.17 -20.46
CA ARG A 324 -7.72 36.22 -19.23
C ARG A 324 -7.48 34.84 -18.66
N THR A 325 -8.53 34.03 -18.51
CA THR A 325 -8.42 32.65 -18.03
C THR A 325 -7.58 31.80 -18.99
N ALA A 326 -7.72 32.00 -20.30
CA ALA A 326 -6.90 31.37 -21.32
C ALA A 326 -5.39 31.71 -21.16
N ALA A 327 -5.07 32.98 -20.87
CA ALA A 327 -3.68 33.38 -20.60
C ALA A 327 -3.14 32.73 -19.33
N TYR A 328 -3.90 32.72 -18.23
CA TYR A 328 -3.51 32.03 -16.99
C TYR A 328 -3.32 30.52 -17.21
N TRP A 329 -4.20 29.89 -17.99
CA TRP A 329 -4.12 28.47 -18.38
C TRP A 329 -2.80 28.18 -19.10
N LEU A 330 -2.45 28.99 -20.10
CA LEU A 330 -1.20 28.87 -20.82
C LEU A 330 0.03 29.10 -19.93
N ILE A 331 0.02 30.16 -19.11
CA ILE A 331 1.11 30.45 -18.17
C ILE A 331 1.30 29.31 -17.18
N ALA A 332 0.21 28.71 -16.70
CA ALA A 332 0.27 27.59 -15.77
C ALA A 332 1.06 26.43 -16.36
N ILE A 333 0.67 25.96 -17.55
CA ILE A 333 1.20 24.74 -18.15
C ILE A 333 2.58 24.99 -18.76
N ALA A 334 2.76 26.10 -19.47
CA ALA A 334 4.05 26.47 -20.06
C ALA A 334 5.08 26.78 -18.97
N GLY A 335 4.69 27.51 -17.92
CA GLY A 335 5.55 27.84 -16.79
C GLY A 335 5.98 26.59 -16.01
N ALA A 336 5.05 25.68 -15.72
CA ALA A 336 5.36 24.41 -15.07
C ALA A 336 6.35 23.57 -15.90
N SER A 337 6.12 23.47 -17.21
CA SER A 337 6.98 22.70 -18.13
C SER A 337 8.38 23.30 -18.25
N ALA A 338 8.47 24.64 -18.38
CA ALA A 338 9.74 25.35 -18.48
C ALA A 338 10.56 25.24 -17.19
N LEU A 339 9.96 25.56 -16.03
CA LEU A 339 10.65 25.48 -14.74
C LEU A 339 11.07 24.05 -14.41
N ASN A 340 10.23 23.05 -14.69
CA ASN A 340 10.60 21.65 -14.53
C ASN A 340 11.83 21.28 -15.37
N THR A 341 11.92 21.80 -16.60
CA THR A 341 13.06 21.55 -17.50
C THR A 341 14.33 22.26 -16.98
N VAL A 342 14.21 23.50 -16.50
CA VAL A 342 15.34 24.24 -15.92
C VAL A 342 15.90 23.52 -14.70
N ILE A 343 15.04 23.06 -13.78
CA ILE A 343 15.49 22.35 -12.57
C ILE A 343 16.18 21.03 -12.93
N LYS A 344 15.62 20.27 -13.89
CA LYS A 344 16.22 19.03 -14.39
C LYS A 344 17.65 19.21 -14.89
N VAL A 345 17.86 20.27 -15.66
CA VAL A 345 19.15 20.61 -16.27
C VAL A 345 20.08 21.24 -15.26
N ALA A 346 19.58 21.83 -14.17
CA ALA A 346 20.44 22.32 -13.09
C ALA A 346 21.00 21.15 -12.25
N LEU A 347 20.15 20.20 -11.87
CA LEU A 347 20.51 19.17 -10.88
C LEU A 347 21.19 17.92 -11.47
N HIS A 348 21.02 17.64 -12.77
CA HIS A 348 21.65 16.50 -13.44
C HIS A 348 21.44 15.13 -12.74
N ARG A 349 20.33 14.97 -12.01
CA ARG A 349 20.08 13.73 -11.24
C ARG A 349 19.83 12.54 -12.17
N ALA A 350 20.52 11.43 -11.92
CA ALA A 350 20.36 10.17 -12.65
C ALA A 350 19.00 9.50 -12.35
N ARG A 351 18.48 8.76 -13.34
CA ARG A 351 17.25 7.96 -13.23
C ARG A 351 17.53 6.56 -12.66
N PRO A 352 16.51 5.89 -12.10
CA PRO A 352 16.60 4.46 -11.88
C PRO A 352 16.70 3.74 -13.24
N GLY A 353 17.83 3.08 -13.51
CA GLY A 353 18.08 2.35 -14.75
C GLY A 353 18.68 3.21 -15.87
N GLU A 354 19.91 2.88 -16.31
CA GLU A 354 20.73 3.73 -17.19
C GLU A 354 20.36 3.72 -18.68
N LEU A 355 19.46 2.83 -19.15
CA LEU A 355 19.38 2.47 -20.58
C LEU A 355 18.11 2.95 -21.33
N LEU A 356 17.19 3.68 -20.69
CA LEU A 356 15.84 3.91 -21.26
C LEU A 356 15.60 5.29 -21.90
N TYR A 357 16.40 6.31 -21.58
CA TYR A 357 16.16 7.70 -21.99
C TYR A 357 17.44 8.40 -22.42
N SER A 358 17.37 9.28 -23.41
CA SER A 358 18.52 10.03 -23.94
C SER A 358 18.31 11.56 -23.91
N GLY A 359 19.42 12.31 -23.90
CA GLY A 359 19.42 13.77 -23.87
C GLY A 359 18.78 14.38 -22.61
N TRP A 360 18.01 15.45 -22.77
CA TRP A 360 17.32 16.18 -21.68
C TRP A 360 16.27 15.31 -20.96
N SER A 361 15.85 14.21 -21.59
CA SER A 361 14.95 13.24 -20.98
C SER A 361 15.67 12.26 -20.04
N ALA A 362 17.01 12.24 -20.00
CA ALA A 362 17.78 11.39 -19.09
C ALA A 362 17.70 11.83 -17.62
N PHE A 363 17.43 13.12 -17.34
CA PHE A 363 17.35 13.63 -15.97
C PHE A 363 16.04 13.27 -15.28
N SER A 364 16.16 12.99 -13.97
CA SER A 364 15.09 12.42 -13.15
C SER A 364 14.31 13.48 -12.36
N PHE A 365 14.98 14.36 -11.61
CA PHE A 365 14.35 15.31 -10.69
C PHE A 365 14.07 16.71 -11.30
N PRO A 366 12.87 17.29 -11.08
CA PRO A 366 11.64 16.67 -10.60
C PRO A 366 10.91 15.92 -11.72
N SER A 367 9.99 15.03 -11.37
CA SER A 367 9.20 14.25 -12.32
C SER A 367 8.27 15.14 -13.16
N GLY A 368 8.47 15.18 -14.48
CA GLY A 368 7.67 15.99 -15.41
C GLY A 368 6.21 15.53 -15.51
N HIS A 369 5.98 14.21 -15.61
CA HIS A 369 4.63 13.62 -15.57
C HIS A 369 3.89 13.99 -14.29
N SER A 370 4.57 14.06 -13.15
CA SER A 370 3.94 14.45 -11.88
C SER A 370 3.65 15.94 -11.83
N THR A 371 4.65 16.78 -12.10
CA THR A 371 4.55 18.25 -12.07
C THR A 371 3.45 18.78 -13.00
N VAL A 372 3.51 18.42 -14.29
CA VAL A 372 2.66 19.04 -15.30
C VAL A 372 1.22 18.55 -15.17
N ASN A 373 0.99 17.28 -14.84
CA ASN A 373 -0.37 16.75 -14.67
C ASN A 373 -1.05 17.27 -13.39
N VAL A 374 -0.30 17.54 -12.31
CA VAL A 374 -0.84 18.26 -11.14
C VAL A 374 -1.34 19.64 -11.55
N VAL A 375 -0.54 20.39 -12.32
CA VAL A 375 -0.90 21.74 -12.74
C VAL A 375 -2.08 21.71 -13.72
N LEU A 376 -2.05 20.81 -14.72
CA LEU A 376 -3.10 20.66 -15.73
C LEU A 376 -4.45 20.31 -15.10
N TYR A 377 -4.54 19.14 -14.44
CA TYR A 377 -5.80 18.64 -13.90
C TYR A 377 -6.21 19.39 -12.63
N GLY A 378 -5.25 19.87 -11.84
CA GLY A 378 -5.51 20.71 -10.67
C GLY A 378 -6.11 22.07 -11.06
N PHE A 379 -5.53 22.75 -12.05
CA PHE A 379 -6.08 24.03 -12.52
C PHE A 379 -7.44 23.83 -13.20
N LEU A 380 -7.60 22.77 -14.00
CA LEU A 380 -8.90 22.42 -14.59
C LEU A 380 -9.97 22.17 -13.50
N THR A 381 -9.59 21.49 -12.42
CA THR A 381 -10.45 21.28 -11.25
C THR A 381 -10.84 22.60 -10.60
N VAL A 382 -9.91 23.55 -10.43
CA VAL A 382 -10.20 24.88 -9.88
C VAL A 382 -11.21 25.63 -10.77
N LEU A 383 -11.06 25.57 -12.09
CA LEU A 383 -11.99 26.21 -13.03
C LEU A 383 -13.40 25.62 -12.92
N ILE A 384 -13.52 24.29 -12.89
CA ILE A 384 -14.81 23.59 -12.85
C ILE A 384 -15.46 23.74 -11.47
N ALA A 385 -14.71 23.55 -10.38
CA ALA A 385 -15.22 23.54 -9.02
C ALA A 385 -15.85 24.87 -8.58
N ARG A 386 -15.42 26.00 -9.16
CA ARG A 386 -15.99 27.33 -8.83
C ARG A 386 -17.45 27.47 -9.24
N GLU A 387 -17.84 26.89 -10.36
CA GLU A 387 -19.16 27.14 -10.98
C GLU A 387 -20.16 25.97 -10.81
N ILE A 388 -19.72 24.82 -10.27
CA ILE A 388 -20.61 23.68 -9.98
C ILE A 388 -21.17 23.71 -8.56
N HIS A 389 -22.30 23.00 -8.38
CA HIS A 389 -22.97 22.83 -7.10
C HIS A 389 -22.01 22.21 -6.04
N PRO A 390 -22.02 22.66 -4.78
CA PRO A 390 -21.08 22.21 -3.74
C PRO A 390 -20.95 20.69 -3.58
N ALA A 391 -22.06 19.95 -3.75
CA ALA A 391 -22.07 18.48 -3.68
C ALA A 391 -21.13 17.80 -4.68
N TRP A 392 -20.97 18.37 -5.88
CA TRP A 392 -20.15 17.80 -6.96
C TRP A 392 -18.70 18.27 -6.94
N ARG A 393 -18.38 19.34 -6.20
CA ARG A 393 -17.00 19.88 -6.09
C ARG A 393 -16.03 18.83 -5.54
N LEU A 394 -16.46 18.11 -4.51
CA LEU A 394 -15.65 17.06 -3.92
C LEU A 394 -15.43 15.90 -4.90
N ALA A 395 -16.47 15.48 -5.63
CA ALA A 395 -16.37 14.40 -6.60
C ALA A 395 -15.37 14.71 -7.73
N VAL A 396 -15.43 15.92 -8.30
CA VAL A 396 -14.50 16.36 -9.36
C VAL A 396 -13.06 16.43 -8.82
N ALA A 397 -12.87 17.02 -7.63
CA ALA A 397 -11.56 17.12 -7.02
C ALA A 397 -10.95 15.74 -6.70
N LEU A 398 -11.76 14.81 -6.18
CA LEU A 398 -11.32 13.43 -5.90
C LEU A 398 -10.99 12.67 -7.18
N GLY A 399 -11.78 12.86 -8.26
CA GLY A 399 -11.50 12.25 -9.56
C GLY A 399 -10.16 12.73 -10.14
N ALA A 400 -9.92 14.04 -10.13
CA ALA A 400 -8.66 14.62 -10.60
C ALA A 400 -7.47 14.19 -9.73
N ALA A 401 -7.61 14.22 -8.39
CA ALA A 401 -6.58 13.78 -7.48
C ALA A 401 -6.23 12.29 -7.66
N THR A 402 -7.23 11.44 -7.91
CA THR A 402 -7.02 10.01 -8.20
C THR A 402 -6.26 9.83 -9.51
N LEU A 403 -6.63 10.54 -10.57
CA LEU A 403 -5.92 10.48 -11.85
C LEU A 403 -4.45 10.92 -11.71
N ILE A 404 -4.21 12.05 -11.04
CA ILE A 404 -2.86 12.54 -10.75
C ILE A 404 -2.06 11.51 -9.95
N PHE A 405 -2.66 10.95 -8.89
CA PHE A 405 -2.02 9.93 -8.06
C PHE A 405 -1.65 8.68 -8.87
N LEU A 406 -2.56 8.19 -9.72
CA LEU A 406 -2.30 7.01 -10.55
C LEU A 406 -1.19 7.26 -11.58
N ILE A 407 -1.16 8.44 -12.22
CA ILE A 407 -0.07 8.83 -13.14
C ILE A 407 1.26 8.94 -12.37
N ALA A 408 1.27 9.54 -11.19
CA ALA A 408 2.47 9.68 -10.37
C ALA A 408 2.98 8.32 -9.89
N PHE A 409 2.09 7.46 -9.39
CA PHE A 409 2.41 6.12 -8.92
C PHE A 409 2.91 5.21 -10.04
N SER A 410 2.36 5.30 -11.25
CA SER A 410 2.82 4.49 -12.38
C SER A 410 4.28 4.79 -12.74
N ARG A 411 4.78 6.03 -12.56
CA ARG A 411 6.20 6.37 -12.73
C ARG A 411 7.12 5.68 -11.72
N LEU A 412 6.66 5.52 -10.47
CA LEU A 412 7.39 4.80 -9.41
C LEU A 412 7.41 3.30 -9.70
N TYR A 413 6.23 2.74 -9.99
CA TYR A 413 6.07 1.32 -10.25
C TYR A 413 6.87 0.86 -11.48
N LEU A 414 6.82 1.60 -12.59
CA LEU A 414 7.59 1.30 -13.81
C LEU A 414 9.10 1.56 -13.66
N GLY A 415 9.54 2.07 -12.50
CA GLY A 415 10.95 2.34 -12.24
C GLY A 415 11.52 3.50 -13.04
N ALA A 416 10.67 4.43 -13.50
CA ALA A 416 11.10 5.52 -14.38
C ALA A 416 11.60 6.77 -13.63
N HIS A 417 11.25 6.87 -12.35
CA HIS A 417 11.59 7.97 -11.44
C HIS A 417 11.77 7.44 -10.02
N TRP A 418 12.60 8.12 -9.23
CA TRP A 418 12.72 7.89 -7.79
C TRP A 418 11.48 8.41 -7.04
N PHE A 419 11.28 7.94 -5.81
CA PHE A 419 10.16 8.37 -4.96
C PHE A 419 10.19 9.88 -4.69
N SER A 420 11.37 10.41 -4.36
CA SER A 420 11.63 11.83 -4.19
C SER A 420 11.42 12.67 -5.46
N ASP A 421 11.70 12.14 -6.66
CA ASP A 421 11.41 12.86 -7.92
C ASP A 421 9.92 13.12 -8.11
N VAL A 422 9.11 12.12 -7.77
CA VAL A 422 7.64 12.19 -7.88
C VAL A 422 7.09 13.09 -6.80
N LEU A 423 7.49 12.92 -5.54
CA LEU A 423 7.06 13.82 -4.46
C LEU A 423 7.49 15.28 -4.71
N GLY A 424 8.73 15.50 -5.15
CA GLY A 424 9.24 16.82 -5.52
C GLY A 424 8.44 17.44 -6.67
N GLY A 425 8.11 16.65 -7.70
CA GLY A 425 7.25 17.12 -8.80
C GLY A 425 5.82 17.46 -8.37
N LEU A 426 5.20 16.63 -7.53
CA LEU A 426 3.86 16.89 -6.97
C LEU A 426 3.85 18.16 -6.10
N ALA A 427 4.87 18.33 -5.25
CA ALA A 427 5.04 19.49 -4.39
C ALA A 427 5.27 20.77 -5.22
N PHE A 428 6.21 20.74 -6.16
CA PHE A 428 6.49 21.85 -7.04
C PHE A 428 5.27 22.26 -7.88
N GLY A 429 4.59 21.30 -8.51
CA GLY A 429 3.38 21.54 -9.28
C GLY A 429 2.25 22.12 -8.43
N SER A 430 2.08 21.63 -7.20
CA SER A 430 1.07 22.13 -6.26
C SER A 430 1.38 23.56 -5.78
N ALA A 431 2.66 23.87 -5.52
CA ALA A 431 3.11 25.21 -5.17
C ALA A 431 2.86 26.20 -6.32
N TRP A 432 3.25 25.83 -7.55
CA TRP A 432 3.01 26.64 -8.75
C TRP A 432 1.51 26.88 -8.99
N LEU A 433 0.70 25.83 -8.87
CA LEU A 433 -0.76 25.92 -8.98
C LEU A 433 -1.36 26.84 -7.90
N ALA A 434 -0.91 26.72 -6.65
CA ALA A 434 -1.38 27.53 -5.54
C ALA A 434 -1.02 29.01 -5.72
N LEU A 435 0.20 29.30 -6.18
CA LEU A 435 0.66 30.65 -6.51
C LEU A 435 -0.21 31.30 -7.59
N LEU A 436 -0.48 30.57 -8.68
CA LEU A 436 -1.36 31.04 -9.74
C LEU A 436 -2.81 31.17 -9.27
N GLY A 437 -3.28 30.23 -8.46
CA GLY A 437 -4.59 30.26 -7.82
C GLY A 437 -4.80 31.53 -7.01
N LEU A 438 -3.82 31.94 -6.18
CA LEU A 438 -3.86 33.20 -5.42
C LEU A 438 -4.00 34.42 -6.35
N SER A 439 -3.21 34.46 -7.42
CA SER A 439 -3.24 35.58 -8.37
C SER A 439 -4.53 35.65 -9.18
N TYR A 440 -5.13 34.49 -9.47
CA TYR A 440 -6.34 34.34 -10.27
C TYR A 440 -7.62 34.59 -9.46
N LEU A 441 -7.67 34.12 -8.21
CA LEU A 441 -8.81 34.27 -7.32
C LEU A 441 -9.03 35.73 -6.86
N GLY A 442 -7.99 36.55 -6.84
CA GLY A 442 -8.10 37.96 -6.46
C GLY A 442 -8.79 38.88 -7.48
N ARG A 443 -9.34 38.34 -8.60
CA ARG A 443 -9.91 39.12 -9.71
C ARG A 443 -11.26 38.53 -10.16
N GLN A 444 -12.20 39.41 -10.55
CA GLN A 444 -13.48 38.99 -11.13
C GLN A 444 -13.27 38.28 -12.47
N VAL A 445 -13.86 37.09 -12.62
CA VAL A 445 -13.75 36.24 -13.82
C VAL A 445 -15.13 36.08 -14.45
N GLY A 446 -15.20 36.10 -15.78
CA GLY A 446 -16.41 35.79 -16.54
C GLY A 446 -16.78 34.31 -16.51
N HIS A 447 -18.05 34.01 -16.80
CA HIS A 447 -18.62 32.66 -16.76
C HIS A 447 -18.03 31.74 -17.86
N ILE A 448 -17.51 30.57 -17.48
CA ILE A 448 -16.83 29.63 -18.41
C ILE A 448 -17.64 28.38 -18.77
N GLY A 449 -18.74 28.10 -18.07
CA GLY A 449 -19.66 27.01 -18.38
C GLY A 449 -19.08 25.64 -17.99
N PRO A 450 -19.18 25.23 -16.72
CA PRO A 450 -18.30 24.22 -16.13
C PRO A 450 -18.62 22.80 -16.60
N LYS A 451 -19.90 22.51 -16.89
CA LYS A 451 -20.32 21.21 -17.40
C LYS A 451 -19.76 20.93 -18.79
N GLY A 452 -19.77 21.95 -19.65
CA GLY A 452 -19.20 21.85 -21.00
C GLY A 452 -17.68 21.74 -20.97
N LEU A 453 -17.02 22.50 -20.10
CA LEU A 453 -15.58 22.40 -19.90
C LEU A 453 -15.16 21.02 -19.36
N LEU A 454 -15.90 20.47 -18.38
CA LEU A 454 -15.68 19.12 -17.87
C LEU A 454 -15.84 18.07 -18.98
N ALA A 455 -16.93 18.15 -19.75
CA ALA A 455 -17.18 17.24 -20.86
C ALA A 455 -16.08 17.33 -21.94
N ALA A 456 -15.65 18.55 -22.30
CA ALA A 456 -14.58 18.78 -23.27
C ALA A 456 -13.23 18.23 -22.77
N GLY A 457 -12.87 18.49 -21.51
CA GLY A 457 -11.65 17.97 -20.88
C GLY A 457 -11.64 16.44 -20.79
N CYS A 458 -12.74 15.83 -20.34
CA CYS A 458 -12.88 14.36 -20.29
C CYS A 458 -12.85 13.75 -21.70
N SER A 459 -13.53 14.35 -22.68
CA SER A 459 -13.50 13.87 -24.07
C SER A 459 -12.09 13.95 -24.66
N ALA A 460 -11.37 15.06 -24.42
CA ALA A 460 -10.00 15.21 -24.85
C ALA A 460 -9.08 14.15 -24.20
N LEU A 461 -9.23 13.90 -22.90
CA LEU A 461 -8.47 12.89 -22.20
C LEU A 461 -8.75 11.48 -22.75
N ILE A 462 -10.02 11.12 -22.96
CA ILE A 462 -10.40 9.79 -23.47
C ILE A 462 -9.92 9.60 -24.91
N LEU A 463 -10.15 10.60 -25.78
CA LEU A 463 -9.79 10.50 -27.19
C LEU A 463 -8.28 10.58 -27.41
N ALA A 464 -7.61 11.59 -26.85
CA ALA A 464 -6.17 11.75 -27.01
C ALA A 464 -5.40 10.69 -26.21
N GLY A 465 -5.87 10.33 -25.02
CA GLY A 465 -5.30 9.25 -24.21
C GLY A 465 -5.46 7.90 -24.90
N GLY A 466 -6.67 7.55 -25.34
CA GLY A 466 -6.93 6.32 -26.09
C GLY A 466 -6.13 6.23 -27.38
N PHE A 467 -6.00 7.34 -28.12
CA PHE A 467 -5.17 7.40 -29.32
C PHE A 467 -3.67 7.26 -29.00
N ASN A 468 -3.17 7.90 -27.92
CA ASN A 468 -1.77 7.77 -27.50
C ASN A 468 -1.46 6.35 -27.07
N ILE A 469 -2.32 5.71 -26.28
CA ILE A 469 -2.20 4.31 -25.88
C ILE A 469 -2.19 3.43 -27.15
N TYR A 470 -3.18 3.57 -28.04
CA TYR A 470 -3.21 2.76 -29.27
C TYR A 470 -1.92 2.88 -30.11
N ARG A 471 -1.31 4.07 -30.16
CA ARG A 471 -0.12 4.34 -30.98
C ARG A 471 1.20 3.96 -30.29
N SER A 472 1.36 4.31 -29.02
CA SER A 472 2.64 4.31 -28.31
C SER A 472 2.84 3.05 -27.47
N HIS A 473 1.77 2.34 -27.12
CA HIS A 473 1.81 1.28 -26.11
C HIS A 473 2.73 0.12 -26.46
N ALA A 474 2.83 -0.27 -27.73
CA ALA A 474 3.80 -1.28 -28.13
C ALA A 474 5.25 -0.82 -27.90
N THR A 475 5.55 0.44 -28.23
CA THR A 475 6.90 1.01 -28.06
C THR A 475 7.24 1.23 -26.59
N ASP A 476 6.27 1.70 -25.80
CA ASP A 476 6.46 1.92 -24.37
C ASP A 476 6.49 0.60 -23.60
N SER A 477 5.76 -0.43 -24.03
CA SER A 477 5.90 -1.80 -23.49
C SER A 477 7.31 -2.33 -23.65
N ASP A 478 7.93 -2.14 -24.82
CA ASP A 478 9.33 -2.53 -25.03
C ASP A 478 10.30 -1.66 -24.21
N ARG A 479 10.01 -0.36 -24.08
CA ARG A 479 10.81 0.57 -23.27
C ARG A 479 10.78 0.20 -21.79
N TYR A 480 9.62 -0.17 -21.24
CA TYR A 480 9.49 -0.54 -19.83
C TYR A 480 9.68 -2.05 -19.60
N ALA A 481 9.87 -2.86 -20.64
CA ALA A 481 10.19 -4.28 -20.49
C ALA A 481 11.41 -4.41 -19.57
N VAL A 482 11.25 -5.21 -18.51
CA VAL A 482 12.22 -5.35 -17.42
C VAL A 482 13.55 -5.86 -17.99
N ASN A 483 14.49 -4.95 -18.25
CA ASN A 483 15.87 -5.26 -18.63
C ASN A 483 16.80 -4.97 -17.45
N VAL A 484 16.60 -5.65 -16.33
CA VAL A 484 17.60 -5.63 -15.25
C VAL A 484 18.70 -6.62 -15.63
N ARG A 485 19.74 -6.15 -16.32
CA ARG A 485 20.99 -6.90 -16.37
C ARG A 485 21.61 -6.80 -14.98
N THR A 486 21.54 -7.87 -14.20
CA THR A 486 22.28 -7.95 -12.93
C THR A 486 23.76 -7.79 -13.26
N PRO A 487 24.47 -6.79 -12.71
CA PRO A 487 25.89 -6.66 -12.94
C PRO A 487 26.61 -7.94 -12.50
N SER A 488 27.56 -8.38 -13.32
CA SER A 488 28.36 -9.57 -13.05
C SER A 488 29.70 -9.20 -12.42
N MET A 489 30.14 -9.98 -11.45
CA MET A 489 31.45 -9.84 -10.80
C MET A 489 32.20 -11.17 -10.94
N ALA A 490 33.49 -11.14 -11.30
CA ALA A 490 34.27 -12.38 -11.36
C ALA A 490 34.39 -13.00 -9.96
N ALA A 491 34.20 -14.32 -9.84
CA ALA A 491 34.22 -14.99 -8.54
C ALA A 491 35.58 -14.87 -7.84
N THR A 492 36.67 -14.77 -8.63
CA THR A 492 38.04 -14.52 -8.15
C THR A 492 38.19 -13.11 -7.56
N ASP A 493 37.64 -12.11 -8.24
CA ASP A 493 37.76 -10.69 -7.86
C ASP A 493 36.91 -10.40 -6.63
N TRP A 494 35.72 -11.00 -6.57
CA TRP A 494 34.88 -11.01 -5.37
C TRP A 494 35.63 -11.56 -4.16
N TRP A 495 36.26 -12.74 -4.29
CA TRP A 495 36.98 -13.37 -3.17
C TRP A 495 38.20 -12.57 -2.73
N ALA A 496 38.84 -11.84 -3.64
CA ALA A 496 40.03 -11.03 -3.36
C ALA A 496 39.71 -9.67 -2.72
N SER A 497 38.85 -8.86 -3.36
CA SER A 497 38.64 -7.45 -2.97
C SER A 497 37.23 -6.93 -3.15
N ASP A 498 36.51 -7.41 -4.16
CA ASP A 498 35.30 -6.74 -4.64
C ASP A 498 34.07 -7.00 -3.79
N TRP A 499 34.13 -7.99 -2.88
CA TRP A 499 33.18 -8.15 -1.78
C TRP A 499 32.94 -6.87 -0.95
N ARG A 500 33.90 -5.94 -0.95
CA ARG A 500 33.83 -4.63 -0.26
C ARG A 500 32.87 -3.64 -0.90
N GLN A 501 32.55 -3.81 -2.20
CA GLN A 501 31.66 -2.92 -2.94
C GLN A 501 30.19 -3.06 -2.50
N LEU A 502 29.84 -4.19 -1.87
CA LEU A 502 28.48 -4.42 -1.38
C LEU A 502 28.10 -3.48 -0.23
N PRO A 503 26.82 -3.35 0.14
CA PRO A 503 26.41 -2.53 1.29
C PRO A 503 26.99 -3.04 2.62
N ALA A 504 27.42 -2.12 3.49
CA ALA A 504 27.96 -2.44 4.82
C ALA A 504 26.86 -2.77 5.84
N ARG A 505 25.74 -2.07 5.72
CA ARG A 505 24.62 -2.08 6.66
C ARG A 505 23.31 -2.27 5.92
N ARG A 506 22.34 -2.83 6.62
CA ARG A 506 20.97 -2.94 6.14
C ARG A 506 20.36 -1.55 6.04
N ILE A 507 19.71 -1.28 4.91
CA ILE A 507 18.89 -0.09 4.68
C ILE A 507 17.43 -0.53 4.72
N ASP A 508 16.61 0.14 5.53
CA ASP A 508 15.16 -0.11 5.54
C ASP A 508 14.41 0.75 4.51
N LEU A 509 13.08 0.62 4.47
CA LEU A 509 12.22 1.39 3.55
C LEU A 509 12.21 2.90 3.83
N THR A 510 12.59 3.33 5.04
CA THR A 510 12.71 4.74 5.41
C THR A 510 14.07 5.33 5.05
N GLY A 511 15.01 4.50 4.58
CA GLY A 511 16.37 4.91 4.26
C GLY A 511 17.31 4.93 5.47
N GLU A 512 16.86 4.48 6.64
CA GLU A 512 17.71 4.40 7.82
C GLU A 512 18.64 3.20 7.73
N THR A 513 19.92 3.42 8.06
CA THR A 513 20.91 2.35 8.15
C THR A 513 20.84 1.69 9.52
N ASN A 514 20.66 0.37 9.55
CA ASN A 514 20.43 -0.42 10.74
C ASN A 514 21.62 -1.37 10.99
N GLU A 515 21.35 -2.65 11.27
CA GLU A 515 22.39 -3.63 11.60
C GLU A 515 23.38 -3.86 10.44
N PRO A 516 24.65 -4.17 10.76
CA PRO A 516 25.67 -4.48 9.76
C PRO A 516 25.40 -5.82 9.08
N LEU A 517 25.77 -5.89 7.80
CA LEU A 517 25.70 -7.09 6.97
C LEU A 517 27.04 -7.81 7.09
N THR A 518 27.11 -8.71 8.07
CA THR A 518 28.34 -9.35 8.54
C THR A 518 28.67 -10.65 7.81
N PHE A 519 27.86 -11.07 6.85
CA PHE A 519 28.00 -12.35 6.16
C PHE A 519 27.78 -12.22 4.64
N GLN A 520 28.61 -12.91 3.84
CA GLN A 520 28.41 -13.09 2.40
C GLN A 520 28.63 -14.56 2.01
N TRP A 521 27.77 -15.06 1.13
CA TRP A 521 27.78 -16.46 0.69
C TRP A 521 27.71 -16.56 -0.83
N ALA A 522 28.68 -17.28 -1.42
CA ALA A 522 28.67 -17.66 -2.82
C ALA A 522 28.28 -19.14 -2.96
N GLY A 523 27.09 -19.40 -3.48
CA GLY A 523 26.57 -20.76 -3.67
C GLY A 523 25.04 -20.87 -3.63
N GLY A 524 24.53 -22.10 -3.67
CA GLY A 524 23.11 -22.36 -3.51
C GLY A 524 22.62 -22.02 -2.11
N LEU A 525 21.39 -21.49 -2.01
CA LEU A 525 20.77 -21.18 -0.72
C LEU A 525 20.43 -22.45 0.08
N LYS A 526 20.12 -23.54 -0.63
CA LYS A 526 19.85 -24.85 -0.02
C LYS A 526 21.13 -25.45 0.60
N ASP A 527 22.25 -25.34 -0.10
CA ASP A 527 23.54 -25.82 0.41
C ASP A 527 23.94 -25.07 1.70
N LEU A 528 23.72 -23.75 1.71
CA LEU A 528 23.91 -22.93 2.92
C LEU A 528 23.01 -23.39 4.07
N GLN A 529 21.73 -23.65 3.78
CA GLN A 529 20.78 -24.13 4.76
C GLN A 529 21.21 -25.48 5.34
N ASP A 530 21.62 -26.44 4.50
CA ASP A 530 22.06 -27.77 4.92
C ASP A 530 23.33 -27.70 5.80
N ILE A 531 24.34 -26.90 5.41
CA ILE A 531 25.56 -26.66 6.20
C ILE A 531 25.22 -26.11 7.59
N LEU A 532 24.35 -25.11 7.65
CA LEU A 532 24.00 -24.46 8.91
C LEU A 532 23.11 -25.35 9.79
N GLN A 533 22.19 -26.11 9.20
CA GLN A 533 21.35 -27.06 9.94
C GLN A 533 22.18 -28.16 10.61
N ASN A 534 23.23 -28.66 9.94
CA ASN A 534 24.20 -29.58 10.54
C ASN A 534 25.00 -28.98 11.71
N ASN A 535 25.04 -27.65 11.82
CA ASN A 535 25.71 -26.90 12.88
C ASN A 535 24.76 -26.30 13.93
N GLY A 536 23.56 -26.88 14.07
CA GLY A 536 22.61 -26.54 15.13
C GLY A 536 21.70 -25.35 14.83
N TRP A 537 21.73 -24.81 13.62
CA TRP A 537 20.71 -23.86 13.15
C TRP A 537 19.43 -24.60 12.75
N ARG A 538 18.30 -23.90 12.82
CA ARG A 538 16.98 -24.43 12.44
C ARG A 538 16.24 -23.39 11.63
N ASP A 539 15.28 -23.83 10.82
CA ASP A 539 14.40 -22.90 10.11
C ASP A 539 13.55 -22.10 11.10
N SER A 540 13.36 -20.81 10.81
CA SER A 540 12.40 -20.00 11.56
C SER A 540 11.01 -20.60 11.43
N ALA A 541 10.23 -20.55 12.52
CA ALA A 541 8.81 -20.86 12.45
C ALA A 541 8.12 -19.98 11.41
N ASP A 542 7.20 -20.59 10.66
CA ASP A 542 6.42 -19.92 9.64
C ASP A 542 5.48 -18.88 10.25
N TRP A 543 5.31 -17.74 9.58
CA TRP A 543 4.25 -16.77 9.89
C TRP A 543 2.88 -17.35 9.54
N THR A 544 2.23 -17.96 10.52
CA THR A 544 0.85 -18.42 10.47
C THR A 544 0.07 -17.81 11.62
N PRO A 545 -1.27 -17.66 11.55
CA PRO A 545 -2.05 -17.14 12.67
C PRO A 545 -1.82 -17.91 13.96
N LEU A 546 -1.69 -19.25 13.89
CA LEU A 546 -1.40 -20.11 15.04
C LEU A 546 -0.02 -19.83 15.64
N ASN A 547 1.03 -19.75 14.81
CA ASN A 547 2.37 -19.43 15.31
C ASN A 547 2.49 -17.98 15.78
N ALA A 548 1.68 -17.06 15.22
CA ALA A 548 1.62 -15.68 15.68
C ALA A 548 1.03 -15.57 17.09
N LEU A 549 0.10 -16.44 17.48
CA LEU A 549 -0.41 -16.51 18.85
C LEU A 549 0.68 -16.86 19.87
N ASN A 550 1.78 -17.49 19.46
CA ASN A 550 2.90 -17.77 20.36
C ASN A 550 3.55 -16.48 20.90
N TRP A 551 3.43 -15.35 20.19
CA TRP A 551 3.85 -14.03 20.69
C TRP A 551 3.00 -13.54 21.87
N LEU A 552 1.79 -14.08 22.06
CA LEU A 552 0.92 -13.78 23.20
C LEU A 552 1.15 -14.75 24.38
N SER A 553 2.18 -15.59 24.31
CA SER A 553 2.56 -16.53 25.37
C SER A 553 3.94 -16.21 25.91
N VAL A 554 4.06 -16.22 27.24
CA VAL A 554 5.32 -15.99 27.98
C VAL A 554 6.18 -17.26 28.11
N GLN A 555 5.60 -18.44 27.83
CA GLN A 555 6.24 -19.74 28.04
C GLN A 555 6.79 -20.37 26.74
N THR A 556 6.68 -19.70 25.60
CA THR A 556 7.13 -20.25 24.32
C THR A 556 8.66 -20.28 24.23
N ASP A 557 9.21 -21.40 23.77
CA ASP A 557 10.61 -21.52 23.37
C ASP A 557 10.95 -20.43 22.32
N PRO A 558 12.01 -19.61 22.54
CA PRO A 558 12.52 -18.66 21.56
C PRO A 558 12.71 -19.22 20.15
N ALA A 559 13.03 -20.51 20.00
CA ALA A 559 13.22 -21.15 18.70
C ALA A 559 11.91 -21.35 17.92
N VAL A 560 10.76 -21.41 18.58
CA VAL A 560 9.44 -21.67 17.97
C VAL A 560 8.69 -20.37 17.64
N LEU A 561 9.19 -19.23 18.13
CA LEU A 561 8.63 -17.92 17.80
C LEU A 561 8.99 -17.52 16.36
N PRO A 562 8.02 -17.14 15.51
CA PRO A 562 8.33 -16.71 14.15
C PRO A 562 9.16 -15.42 14.17
N VAL A 563 10.22 -15.37 13.38
CA VAL A 563 11.15 -14.23 13.30
C VAL A 563 10.52 -13.10 12.50
N ILE A 564 10.54 -11.87 13.03
CA ILE A 564 10.06 -10.69 12.29
C ILE A 564 10.91 -10.48 11.03
N PRO A 565 10.30 -10.50 9.84
CA PRO A 565 11.03 -10.27 8.60
C PRO A 565 11.40 -8.80 8.50
N LEU A 566 12.66 -8.52 8.15
CA LEU A 566 13.19 -7.17 8.01
C LEU A 566 13.62 -6.93 6.58
N PHE A 567 13.24 -5.76 6.03
CA PHE A 567 13.65 -5.36 4.69
C PHE A 567 15.13 -4.99 4.66
N ALA A 568 15.85 -5.47 3.65
CA ALA A 568 17.15 -4.95 3.26
C ALA A 568 17.04 -4.40 1.84
N ASN A 569 17.22 -3.09 1.70
CA ASN A 569 17.11 -2.39 0.43
C ASN A 569 15.82 -2.74 -0.35
N GLY A 570 14.68 -2.72 0.36
CA GLY A 570 13.37 -3.03 -0.24
C GLY A 570 13.03 -4.50 -0.40
N ARG A 571 13.96 -5.43 -0.12
CA ARG A 571 13.75 -6.87 -0.30
C ARG A 571 13.58 -7.61 1.02
N LEU A 572 12.68 -8.59 1.02
CA LEU A 572 12.52 -9.53 2.13
C LEU A 572 13.62 -10.60 2.12
N PRO A 573 13.99 -11.14 3.30
CA PRO A 573 14.99 -12.20 3.37
C PRO A 573 14.48 -13.46 2.65
N ARG A 574 15.37 -14.12 1.90
CA ARG A 574 15.09 -15.37 1.19
C ARG A 574 15.31 -16.59 2.07
N LEU A 575 16.19 -16.48 3.07
CA LEU A 575 16.41 -17.49 4.10
C LEU A 575 16.48 -16.82 5.47
N THR A 576 15.84 -17.45 6.47
CA THR A 576 15.91 -17.00 7.86
C THR A 576 16.06 -18.22 8.77
N LEU A 577 17.18 -18.28 9.48
CA LEU A 577 17.51 -19.37 10.38
C LEU A 577 17.64 -18.85 11.81
N VAL A 578 17.29 -19.70 12.77
CA VAL A 578 17.39 -19.44 14.19
C VAL A 578 18.26 -20.48 14.86
N ARG A 579 19.04 -20.06 15.87
CA ARG A 579 19.76 -20.95 16.77
C ARG A 579 19.50 -20.51 18.21
N PRO A 580 18.94 -21.38 19.07
CA PRO A 580 18.78 -21.04 20.48
C PRO A 580 20.16 -20.86 21.13
N ASN A 581 20.28 -19.86 21.99
CA ASN A 581 21.53 -19.62 22.71
C ASN A 581 21.55 -20.52 23.95
N SER A 582 22.46 -21.50 23.98
CA SER A 582 22.51 -22.56 25.01
C SER A 582 23.37 -22.22 26.23
N ASP A 583 23.95 -21.02 26.30
CA ASP A 583 24.84 -20.61 27.39
C ASP A 583 24.08 -19.90 28.52
N GLY A 584 23.82 -20.65 29.60
CA GLY A 584 23.51 -20.10 30.93
C GLY A 584 22.03 -19.86 31.25
N ALA A 585 21.63 -20.27 32.45
CA ALA A 585 20.26 -20.42 32.93
C ALA A 585 19.42 -19.12 33.12
N LEU A 586 19.75 -17.99 32.49
CA LEU A 586 19.05 -16.71 32.71
C LEU A 586 18.77 -15.82 31.48
N THR A 587 19.03 -16.23 30.24
CA THR A 587 18.70 -15.37 29.08
C THR A 587 17.92 -16.10 27.98
N ARG A 588 16.64 -15.76 27.87
CA ARG A 588 15.74 -16.08 26.75
C ARG A 588 16.21 -15.35 25.48
N SER A 589 17.34 -15.75 24.92
CA SER A 589 17.89 -15.17 23.69
C SER A 589 18.10 -16.22 22.60
N ARG A 590 18.08 -15.75 21.36
CA ARG A 590 18.30 -16.56 20.17
C ARG A 590 19.17 -15.81 19.19
N LEU A 591 19.97 -16.55 18.42
CA LEU A 591 20.66 -16.01 17.26
C LEU A 591 19.73 -16.11 16.06
N VAL A 592 19.69 -15.06 15.27
CA VAL A 592 18.89 -14.98 14.05
C VAL A 592 19.78 -14.59 12.89
N LEU A 593 19.87 -15.47 11.91
CA LEU A 593 20.51 -15.22 10.62
C LEU A 593 19.44 -14.87 9.59
N ARG A 594 19.57 -13.71 8.95
CA ARG A 594 18.75 -13.30 7.81
C ARG A 594 19.65 -13.18 6.59
N VAL A 595 19.21 -13.75 5.46
CA VAL A 595 19.95 -13.74 4.20
C VAL A 595 19.10 -13.17 3.08
N TRP A 596 19.65 -12.19 2.37
CA TRP A 596 19.05 -11.47 1.25
C TRP A 596 19.82 -11.71 -0.04
N VAL A 597 19.11 -11.57 -1.16
CA VAL A 597 19.72 -11.61 -2.50
C VAL A 597 20.45 -10.31 -2.79
N VAL A 598 21.62 -10.42 -3.42
CA VAL A 598 22.43 -9.29 -3.85
C VAL A 598 22.17 -9.02 -5.33
N ASP A 599 22.23 -7.76 -5.75
CA ASP A 599 22.14 -7.35 -7.16
C ASP A 599 23.43 -7.63 -7.94
N PHE A 600 24.13 -8.73 -7.64
CA PHE A 600 25.33 -9.16 -8.35
C PHE A 600 25.28 -10.66 -8.61
N GLU A 601 25.65 -11.07 -9.81
CA GLU A 601 25.91 -12.48 -10.13
C GLU A 601 27.41 -12.72 -10.22
N LEU A 602 27.87 -13.80 -9.61
CA LEU A 602 29.27 -14.20 -9.73
C LEU A 602 29.47 -15.01 -11.00
N THR A 603 30.48 -14.67 -11.79
CA THR A 603 30.85 -15.38 -13.01
C THR A 603 32.18 -16.10 -12.86
N ASN A 604 32.18 -17.40 -13.12
CA ASN A 604 33.41 -18.19 -13.37
C ASN A 604 33.13 -19.31 -14.39
N GLY A 605 32.85 -18.93 -15.63
CA GLY A 605 32.36 -19.84 -16.69
C GLY A 605 30.90 -20.28 -16.55
N ARG A 606 30.32 -20.21 -15.33
CA ARG A 606 28.88 -20.26 -15.04
C ARG A 606 28.50 -19.09 -14.13
N THR A 607 27.23 -18.67 -14.17
CA THR A 607 26.68 -17.70 -13.23
C THR A 607 26.23 -18.38 -11.94
N SER A 608 26.65 -17.84 -10.80
CA SER A 608 26.23 -18.29 -9.46
C SER A 608 25.70 -17.11 -8.65
N PRO A 609 24.64 -17.31 -7.84
CA PRO A 609 24.06 -16.24 -7.05
C PRO A 609 24.97 -15.87 -5.87
N LEU A 610 25.00 -14.57 -5.57
CA LEU A 610 25.65 -14.02 -4.38
C LEU A 610 24.59 -13.63 -3.35
N TRP A 611 24.85 -14.00 -2.10
CA TRP A 611 23.96 -13.74 -0.98
C TRP A 611 24.67 -12.93 0.07
N MET A 612 23.93 -12.06 0.76
CA MET A 612 24.42 -11.31 1.90
C MET A 612 23.52 -11.50 3.09
N GLY A 613 24.07 -11.47 4.30
CA GLY A 613 23.30 -11.70 5.50
C GLY A 613 23.79 -10.91 6.70
N SER A 614 22.93 -10.86 7.70
CA SER A 614 23.23 -10.34 9.03
C SER A 614 22.85 -11.39 10.05
N VAL A 615 23.72 -11.57 11.04
CA VAL A 615 23.48 -12.44 12.19
C VAL A 615 23.49 -11.59 13.45
N VAL A 616 22.38 -11.64 14.18
CA VAL A 616 22.12 -10.81 15.36
C VAL A 616 21.62 -11.67 16.51
N GLU A 617 21.86 -11.22 17.74
CA GLU A 617 21.20 -11.79 18.92
C GLU A 617 19.86 -11.06 19.15
N GLU A 618 18.77 -11.80 19.24
CA GLU A 618 17.48 -11.29 19.70
C GLU A 618 17.24 -11.73 21.14
N ARG A 619 16.99 -10.76 22.03
CA ARG A 619 16.58 -11.02 23.41
C ARG A 619 15.07 -10.87 23.55
N LEU A 620 14.45 -11.84 24.18
CA LEU A 620 13.02 -11.84 24.43
C LEU A 620 12.73 -11.23 25.79
N TYR A 621 11.80 -10.28 25.82
CA TYR A 621 11.35 -9.62 27.04
C TYR A 621 9.82 -9.53 27.08
N HIS A 622 9.24 -9.41 28.27
CA HIS A 622 7.79 -9.46 28.48
C HIS A 622 7.36 -8.21 29.24
N PRO A 623 7.00 -7.11 28.55
CA PRO A 623 6.54 -5.90 29.23
C PRO A 623 5.19 -6.12 29.92
N LEU A 624 4.40 -7.09 29.43
CA LEU A 624 3.12 -7.51 29.97
C LEU A 624 3.12 -9.04 30.12
N SER A 625 2.33 -9.56 31.06
CA SER A 625 2.21 -11.01 31.34
C SER A 625 1.62 -11.84 30.20
N LEU A 626 1.17 -11.21 29.11
CA LEU A 626 0.50 -11.84 27.96
C LEU A 626 1.15 -11.48 26.62
N VAL A 627 2.31 -10.79 26.60
CA VAL A 627 2.97 -10.39 25.35
C VAL A 627 4.47 -10.58 25.46
N THR A 628 5.03 -11.26 24.48
CA THR A 628 6.46 -11.38 24.26
C THR A 628 6.88 -10.35 23.23
N LEU A 629 8.00 -9.67 23.45
CA LEU A 629 8.63 -8.77 22.48
C LEU A 629 10.10 -9.16 22.33
N THR A 630 10.67 -8.86 21.16
CA THR A 630 12.10 -9.07 20.88
C THR A 630 12.83 -7.75 20.80
N SER A 631 14.04 -7.71 21.35
CA SER A 631 15.00 -6.62 21.18
C SER A 631 16.25 -7.18 20.52
N THR A 632 16.56 -6.68 19.31
CA THR A 632 17.83 -6.96 18.64
C THR A 632 18.95 -6.30 19.41
N GLN A 633 19.94 -7.08 19.84
CA GLN A 633 21.12 -6.56 20.50
C GLN A 633 22.06 -5.94 19.47
N PRO A 634 22.71 -4.81 19.78
CA PRO A 634 23.51 -4.10 18.80
C PRO A 634 24.82 -4.85 18.47
N GLY A 635 25.41 -5.56 19.44
CA GLY A 635 26.66 -6.31 19.26
C GLY A 635 26.54 -7.49 18.30
N VAL A 636 27.20 -7.41 17.15
CA VAL A 636 27.15 -8.44 16.08
C VAL A 636 28.37 -9.36 16.02
N ASN A 637 29.43 -9.01 16.74
CA ASN A 637 30.72 -9.70 16.63
C ASN A 637 30.66 -11.16 17.12
N ALA A 638 30.08 -11.40 18.30
CA ALA A 638 29.93 -12.73 18.87
C ALA A 638 28.97 -13.62 18.06
N PRO A 639 27.75 -13.17 17.67
CA PRO A 639 26.89 -13.90 16.74
C PRO A 639 27.58 -14.31 15.45
N ARG A 640 28.39 -13.43 14.86
CA ARG A 640 29.15 -13.71 13.64
C ARG A 640 30.26 -14.74 13.86
N SER A 641 30.99 -14.70 14.97
CA SER A 641 32.00 -15.72 15.28
C SER A 641 31.37 -17.12 15.43
N ILE A 642 30.17 -17.20 16.00
CA ILE A 642 29.41 -18.47 16.10
C ILE A 642 28.99 -18.97 14.71
N LEU A 643 28.58 -18.05 13.81
CA LEU A 643 28.28 -18.39 12.42
C LEU A 643 29.53 -18.86 11.66
N ALA A 644 30.68 -18.21 11.87
CA ALA A 644 31.94 -18.55 11.21
C ALA A 644 32.40 -19.98 11.52
N ALA A 645 32.14 -20.48 12.73
CA ALA A 645 32.48 -21.84 13.14
C ALA A 645 31.76 -22.93 12.34
N ALA A 646 30.70 -22.60 11.59
CA ALA A 646 29.99 -23.56 10.73
C ALA A 646 30.65 -23.77 9.36
N PHE A 647 31.68 -22.98 9.01
CA PHE A 647 32.34 -23.02 7.71
C PHE A 647 33.83 -23.32 7.85
N ASP A 648 34.29 -24.42 7.26
CA ASP A 648 35.71 -24.81 7.30
C ASP A 648 36.60 -23.85 6.48
N ASP A 649 36.10 -23.37 5.33
CA ASP A 649 36.82 -22.47 4.41
C ASP A 649 36.44 -20.97 4.55
N GLY A 650 35.80 -20.59 5.65
CA GLY A 650 35.33 -19.22 5.87
C GLY A 650 36.47 -18.23 6.14
N GLN A 651 36.44 -17.04 5.50
CA GLN A 651 37.41 -15.97 5.75
C GLN A 651 36.78 -14.77 6.46
N LEU A 652 37.38 -14.32 7.56
CA LEU A 652 37.01 -13.07 8.23
C LEU A 652 37.89 -11.92 7.73
N GLN A 653 37.33 -11.07 6.88
CA GLN A 653 38.08 -9.97 6.25
C GLN A 653 37.64 -8.60 6.80
N PRO A 654 38.57 -7.69 7.15
CA PRO A 654 38.23 -6.34 7.57
C PRO A 654 37.80 -5.48 6.36
N ARG A 655 36.72 -4.72 6.56
CA ARG A 655 36.30 -3.64 5.66
C ARG A 655 37.21 -2.42 5.87
N THR A 656 37.15 -1.43 4.97
CA THR A 656 38.00 -0.23 5.03
C THR A 656 37.94 0.47 6.40
N PRO A 657 39.05 1.10 6.87
CA PRO A 657 39.08 1.83 8.14
C PRO A 657 37.98 2.90 8.20
N GLY A 658 37.18 2.92 9.28
CA GLY A 658 36.07 3.86 9.48
C GLY A 658 34.65 3.27 9.38
N THR A 659 34.52 1.97 9.06
CA THR A 659 33.22 1.27 9.02
C THR A 659 32.88 0.54 10.33
N ALA A 660 33.87 0.33 11.18
CA ALA A 660 33.71 -0.22 12.52
C ALA A 660 33.08 0.81 13.47
N ASP A 661 32.27 0.32 14.40
CA ASP A 661 31.70 1.10 15.49
C ASP A 661 31.85 0.35 16.82
N VAL A 662 31.16 0.80 17.86
CA VAL A 662 31.22 0.19 19.20
C VAL A 662 30.72 -1.26 19.18
N ASP A 663 29.83 -1.60 18.25
CA ASP A 663 29.08 -2.85 18.24
C ASP A 663 29.53 -3.83 17.12
N TRP A 664 30.34 -3.35 16.17
CA TRP A 664 30.88 -4.09 15.04
C TRP A 664 32.36 -3.77 14.77
N ASP A 665 33.19 -4.81 14.70
CA ASP A 665 34.63 -4.71 14.42
C ASP A 665 34.98 -4.40 12.95
N GLY A 666 33.97 -4.14 12.11
CA GLY A 666 34.13 -3.85 10.69
C GLY A 666 34.52 -5.06 9.84
N LYS A 667 34.58 -6.28 10.41
CA LYS A 667 34.95 -7.48 9.66
C LYS A 667 33.70 -8.23 9.15
N VAL A 668 33.81 -8.81 7.96
CA VAL A 668 32.76 -9.58 7.27
C VAL A 668 33.23 -11.02 7.09
N LEU A 669 32.33 -11.97 7.30
CA LEU A 669 32.54 -13.39 7.00
C LEU A 669 32.22 -13.67 5.53
N LEU A 670 33.23 -14.10 4.77
CA LEU A 670 33.09 -14.59 3.40
C LEU A 670 33.12 -16.11 3.43
N ALA A 671 32.10 -16.75 2.86
CA ALA A 671 32.03 -18.20 2.74
C ALA A 671 31.54 -18.61 1.34
N ARG A 672 31.90 -19.82 0.92
CA ARG A 672 31.56 -20.38 -0.39
C ARG A 672 31.38 -21.90 -0.30
N HIS A 673 30.70 -22.49 -1.28
CA HIS A 673 30.49 -23.94 -1.32
C HIS A 673 31.77 -24.72 -1.67
N ALA A 674 32.22 -25.59 -0.75
CA ALA A 674 33.39 -26.46 -0.90
C ALA A 674 33.07 -27.66 -1.82
N GLY A 675 33.88 -27.89 -2.85
CA GLY A 675 33.66 -28.96 -3.86
C GLY A 675 33.24 -28.45 -5.23
N SER A 676 33.08 -27.14 -5.39
CA SER A 676 32.93 -26.53 -6.70
C SER A 676 34.31 -26.49 -7.37
N SER A 677 34.53 -27.30 -8.41
CA SER A 677 35.55 -27.07 -9.46
C SER A 677 35.23 -25.81 -10.28
N TYR A 678 34.79 -24.76 -9.59
CA TYR A 678 34.24 -23.48 -10.05
C TYR A 678 35.14 -22.32 -9.61
N TYR A 679 36.44 -22.58 -9.37
CA TYR A 679 37.46 -21.57 -9.09
C TYR A 679 38.68 -21.81 -9.95
#